data_AF-A0A317SKJ7-F1
#
_entry.id   AF-A0A317SKJ7-F1
#
_cell.length_a   1.000
_cell.length_b   1.000
_cell.length_c   1.000
_cell.angle_alpha   90.00
_cell.angle_beta   90.00
_cell.angle_gamma   90.00
#
_symmetry.space_group_name_H-M   'P 1'
#
loop_
_entity.id
_entity.type
_entity.pdbx_description
1 polymer ?
#
loop_
_entity_poly.entity_id
_entity_poly.type
_entity_poly.pdbx_seq_one_letter_code
_entity_poly.pdbx_strand_id
1 'polypeptide(L)'
;MAGIYKLTAALRGHEDDVRGVVFPSPYFVTSVSRDATVRLWKREDSEGTVFSDHINSTGSGFINSVTFVPPTEEHPKGLIVSGGQDTIIEVREPGSKDTDDAKHLLLGHTHNVCALDNHAGIIISGSWDGTARVWKNWESQYVLDGHDQGVLAVLALSETVVVTGSADKTIRIWRDGKTIKKIEGHTDCVRGLCRMPNDGFSSCANDGTVRIWSSDGHQLQELHGHTAFIYSVAALPSGELVSAGEDRTVRIWRDGDCVQTITHPAISVWSVAVCAQNGDIVSGASDRIVRVFSREEKRWADEGALEAFENSVAASTIPSNQVGDVKKDDLPGLEALERPGKKDGQVIMVRNGESVEAHVWSNATRAWNNVGTVVDAVGSNRKQMFEGKEYDYVFDVDIQEGAPALKLPYNASENPFEAARRFLEANELPISYLDTVGQFIVKNSGGVALGPQEQPTGPDPWGMENRYRPDAPPPQQVKPKRIPQRSYLSITAANLPTIQSKVNELNKELLEKGEKDIALNPDEVSALAKLCGSLQAVASPPYQAGAHNTSFSSGLELISKIITSWHPQNRLPGLDLLRLVAAATPLAATHELMNGLKAGDILETSGAFDISHPNNVMLATRTFVNLFQTEEGRDYMDNRFEQTIQLTERASAGTTNRNLKIAKATLLLNYAILITSKGAVHRAVTLLEPLTNIVKKEIDSETTFRALVGLGTLLTLQKEVREAALSVYESRQTVTQAEIRVKEPRIKDLATEIRGLL
;
A
#
# COMPACT_ATOMS: atom_id res chain seq x y z
N MET A 1 -17.32 40.04 4.00
CA MET A 1 -17.40 38.56 4.02
C MET A 1 -16.12 38.05 3.40
N ALA A 2 -15.36 37.18 4.06
CA ALA A 2 -14.25 36.54 3.36
C ALA A 2 -14.83 35.71 2.19
N GLY A 3 -14.19 35.78 1.02
CA GLY A 3 -14.66 35.12 -0.20
C GLY A 3 -14.75 33.60 -0.06
N ILE A 4 -15.38 32.96 -1.05
CA ILE A 4 -15.43 31.49 -1.15
C ILE A 4 -14.23 30.95 -1.91
N TYR A 5 -13.73 29.80 -1.49
CA TYR A 5 -12.77 29.04 -2.27
C TYR A 5 -13.45 28.43 -3.50
N LYS A 6 -12.89 28.65 -4.69
CA LYS A 6 -13.24 27.91 -5.90
C LYS A 6 -12.00 27.28 -6.51
N LEU A 7 -12.22 26.28 -7.36
CA LEU A 7 -11.14 25.56 -8.03
C LEU A 7 -10.27 26.54 -8.83
N THR A 8 -8.96 26.45 -8.64
CA THR A 8 -7.93 27.11 -9.44
C THR A 8 -7.39 26.15 -10.48
N ALA A 9 -7.07 24.91 -10.06
CA ALA A 9 -6.48 23.91 -10.95
C ALA A 9 -6.72 22.48 -10.42
N ALA A 10 -6.89 21.54 -11.35
CA ALA A 10 -6.88 20.10 -11.08
C ALA A 10 -5.62 19.48 -11.70
N LEU A 11 -4.67 19.11 -10.85
CA LEU A 11 -3.34 18.63 -11.24
C LEU A 11 -3.38 17.10 -11.37
N ARG A 12 -3.14 16.62 -12.60
CA ARG A 12 -3.23 15.21 -12.97
C ARG A 12 -1.84 14.68 -13.29
N GLY A 13 -1.50 13.52 -12.76
CA GLY A 13 -0.21 12.88 -13.03
C GLY A 13 0.09 11.70 -12.11
N HIS A 14 -0.43 11.70 -10.88
CA HIS A 14 -0.35 10.52 -10.03
C HIS A 14 -1.20 9.36 -10.59
N GLU A 15 -0.73 8.14 -10.41
CA GLU A 15 -1.40 6.91 -10.88
C GLU A 15 -2.21 6.20 -9.79
N ASP A 16 -2.05 6.64 -8.53
CA ASP A 16 -2.74 6.13 -7.35
C ASP A 16 -3.02 7.30 -6.37
N ASP A 17 -3.71 7.03 -5.27
CA ASP A 17 -4.15 8.00 -4.26
C ASP A 17 -3.08 9.01 -3.86
N VAL A 18 -3.44 10.29 -3.88
CA VAL A 18 -2.55 11.35 -3.37
C VAL A 18 -2.70 11.43 -1.86
N ARG A 19 -1.65 10.99 -1.15
CA ARG A 19 -1.69 10.78 0.29
C ARG A 19 -1.19 11.95 1.12
N GLY A 20 -0.33 12.78 0.54
CA GLY A 20 0.21 13.98 1.20
C GLY A 20 0.41 15.12 0.22
N VAL A 21 0.12 16.34 0.66
CA VAL A 21 0.37 17.58 -0.09
C VAL A 21 1.01 18.62 0.81
N VAL A 22 1.88 19.47 0.25
CA VAL A 22 2.37 20.70 0.87
C VAL A 22 2.28 21.85 -0.13
N PHE A 23 2.04 23.06 0.38
CA PHE A 23 1.88 24.26 -0.43
C PHE A 23 2.82 25.39 0.02
N PRO A 24 4.14 25.25 -0.23
CA PRO A 24 5.12 26.12 0.42
C PRO A 24 5.13 27.55 -0.11
N SER A 25 4.68 27.76 -1.34
CA SER A 25 4.61 29.08 -1.97
C SER A 25 3.54 29.13 -3.04
N PRO A 26 3.13 30.32 -3.49
CA PRO A 26 2.22 30.46 -4.62
C PRO A 26 2.76 29.85 -5.92
N TYR A 27 4.06 29.59 -6.04
CA TYR A 27 4.66 29.14 -7.29
C TYR A 27 4.78 27.63 -7.40
N PHE A 28 4.58 26.87 -6.32
CA PHE A 28 4.61 25.42 -6.42
C PHE A 28 3.90 24.69 -5.29
N VAL A 29 3.47 23.48 -5.62
CA VAL A 29 2.91 22.48 -4.72
C VAL A 29 3.79 21.24 -4.81
N THR A 30 3.96 20.52 -3.70
CA THR A 30 4.55 19.17 -3.72
C THR A 30 3.51 18.16 -3.24
N SER A 31 3.46 17.00 -3.86
CA SER A 31 2.56 15.91 -3.46
C SER A 31 3.27 14.56 -3.47
N VAL A 32 2.72 13.62 -2.70
CA VAL A 32 3.18 12.23 -2.61
C VAL A 32 2.01 11.26 -2.74
N SER A 33 2.26 10.10 -3.35
CA SER A 33 1.21 9.13 -3.66
C SER A 33 1.63 7.68 -3.38
N ARG A 34 0.60 6.83 -3.29
CA ARG A 34 0.76 5.37 -3.30
C ARG A 34 1.37 4.83 -4.60
N ASP A 35 1.44 5.62 -5.66
CA ASP A 35 2.19 5.27 -6.87
C ASP A 35 3.72 5.33 -6.70
N ALA A 36 4.19 5.53 -5.47
CA ALA A 36 5.59 5.65 -5.08
C ALA A 36 6.30 6.91 -5.59
N THR A 37 5.58 7.92 -6.09
CA THR A 37 6.19 9.15 -6.60
C THR A 37 6.04 10.34 -5.66
N VAL A 38 7.07 11.19 -5.65
CA VAL A 38 7.04 12.57 -5.14
C VAL A 38 6.97 13.49 -6.35
N ARG A 39 5.92 14.29 -6.46
CA ARG A 39 5.72 15.23 -7.58
C ARG A 39 5.81 16.67 -7.13
N LEU A 40 6.47 17.48 -7.96
CA LEU A 40 6.55 18.92 -7.85
C LEU A 40 5.71 19.53 -8.97
N TRP A 41 4.74 20.35 -8.59
CA TRP A 41 3.88 21.08 -9.52
C TRP A 41 4.28 22.54 -9.49
N LYS A 42 4.87 23.04 -10.57
CA LYS A 42 5.31 24.43 -10.66
C LYS A 42 4.31 25.27 -11.42
N ARG A 43 4.07 26.48 -10.93
CA ARG A 43 3.24 27.50 -11.53
C ARG A 43 4.15 28.66 -11.94
N GLU A 44 4.10 29.04 -13.22
CA GLU A 44 4.96 30.09 -13.77
C GLU A 44 4.63 31.48 -13.20
N ASP A 45 3.34 31.77 -13.03
CA ASP A 45 2.82 33.02 -12.48
C ASP A 45 2.01 32.73 -11.22
N SER A 46 2.29 33.44 -10.11
CA SER A 46 1.52 33.34 -8.86
C SER A 46 0.00 33.52 -9.01
N GLU A 47 -0.46 34.14 -10.11
CA GLU A 47 -1.88 34.30 -10.41
C GLU A 47 -2.41 33.30 -11.45
N GLY A 48 -1.53 32.48 -12.05
CA GLY A 48 -1.90 31.51 -13.06
C GLY A 48 -2.72 30.33 -12.53
N THR A 49 -3.40 29.65 -13.46
CA THR A 49 -4.18 28.43 -13.21
C THR A 49 -3.49 27.18 -13.77
N VAL A 50 -2.39 27.34 -14.51
CA VAL A 50 -1.65 26.25 -15.16
C VAL A 50 -0.42 25.88 -14.33
N PHE A 51 -0.22 24.58 -14.15
CA PHE A 51 0.94 24.03 -13.46
C PHE A 51 1.64 23.00 -14.35
N SER A 52 2.96 23.07 -14.44
CA SER A 52 3.79 22.01 -15.02
C SER A 52 4.11 20.95 -13.96
N ASP A 53 4.11 19.68 -14.35
CA ASP A 53 4.48 18.57 -13.47
C ASP A 53 5.95 18.16 -13.61
N HIS A 54 6.52 17.67 -12.52
CA HIS A 54 7.87 17.12 -12.47
C HIS A 54 7.93 16.03 -11.41
N ILE A 55 8.38 14.82 -11.76
CA ILE A 55 8.66 13.76 -10.78
C ILE A 55 10.00 14.09 -10.12
N ASN A 56 9.94 14.41 -8.83
CA ASN A 56 11.09 14.82 -8.04
C ASN A 56 11.89 13.63 -7.49
N SER A 57 11.18 12.53 -7.20
CA SER A 57 11.75 11.23 -6.88
C SER A 57 10.71 10.12 -7.04
N THR A 58 11.21 8.90 -7.26
CA THR A 58 10.42 7.66 -7.25
C THR A 58 11.02 6.72 -6.20
N GLY A 59 10.21 6.37 -5.20
CA GLY A 59 10.56 5.41 -4.15
C GLY A 59 10.31 3.96 -4.55
N SER A 60 10.63 3.04 -3.65
CA SER A 60 10.43 1.60 -3.87
C SER A 60 9.04 1.09 -3.44
N GLY A 61 8.27 1.94 -2.75
CA GLY A 61 6.94 1.65 -2.22
C GLY A 61 6.15 2.93 -1.95
N PHE A 62 4.99 2.80 -1.30
CA PHE A 62 4.07 3.93 -1.12
C PHE A 62 4.73 5.10 -0.40
N ILE A 63 4.60 6.31 -0.95
CA ILE A 63 5.01 7.54 -0.26
C ILE A 63 3.75 8.24 0.23
N ASN A 64 3.66 8.48 1.54
CA ASN A 64 2.41 8.96 2.14
C ASN A 64 2.58 10.10 3.13
N SER A 65 3.81 10.54 3.39
CA SER A 65 4.11 11.73 4.18
C SER A 65 5.11 12.62 3.44
N VAL A 66 4.93 13.93 3.57
CA VAL A 66 5.80 14.94 2.96
C VAL A 66 5.78 16.23 3.78
N THR A 67 6.93 16.87 3.90
CA THR A 67 7.06 18.23 4.44
C THR A 67 8.07 19.04 3.62
N PHE A 68 8.11 20.35 3.80
CA PHE A 68 9.01 21.25 3.05
C PHE A 68 9.81 22.14 3.99
N VAL A 69 11.13 21.97 3.99
CA VAL A 69 12.05 22.84 4.74
C VAL A 69 12.26 24.13 3.93
N PRO A 70 12.01 25.33 4.52
CA PRO A 70 12.18 26.60 3.82
C PRO A 70 13.60 26.82 3.29
N PRO A 71 13.77 27.70 2.28
CA PRO A 71 15.08 28.09 1.78
C PRO A 71 16.05 28.57 2.86
N THR A 72 17.31 28.14 2.74
CA THR A 72 18.45 28.60 3.55
C THR A 72 19.56 29.12 2.63
N GLU A 73 20.64 29.68 3.19
CA GLU A 73 21.81 30.06 2.39
C GLU A 73 22.44 28.86 1.65
N GLU A 74 22.42 27.68 2.29
CA GLU A 74 22.93 26.43 1.71
C GLU A 74 21.97 25.83 0.68
N HIS A 75 20.66 25.91 0.95
CA HIS A 75 19.61 25.38 0.09
C HIS A 75 18.64 26.49 -0.33
N PRO A 76 19.01 27.31 -1.34
CA PRO A 76 18.23 28.50 -1.72
C PRO A 76 16.85 28.19 -2.31
N LYS A 77 16.58 26.93 -2.66
CA LYS A 77 15.25 26.46 -3.11
C LYS A 77 14.44 25.78 -2.01
N GLY A 78 15.00 25.65 -0.81
CA GLY A 78 14.47 24.78 0.24
C GLY A 78 14.65 23.30 -0.09
N LEU A 79 14.05 22.43 0.72
CA LEU A 79 14.16 20.97 0.60
C LEU A 79 12.80 20.31 0.75
N ILE A 80 12.55 19.31 -0.09
CA ILE A 80 11.43 18.38 0.03
C ILE A 80 11.89 17.21 0.89
N VAL A 81 11.12 16.90 1.92
CA VAL A 81 11.35 15.76 2.80
C VAL A 81 10.17 14.83 2.67
N SER A 82 10.41 13.58 2.29
CA SER A 82 9.34 12.61 2.02
C SER A 82 9.64 11.25 2.62
N GLY A 83 8.61 10.56 3.08
CA GLY A 83 8.72 9.23 3.66
C GLY A 83 7.47 8.40 3.46
N GLY A 84 7.61 7.09 3.65
CA GLY A 84 6.50 6.17 3.50
C GLY A 84 6.86 4.74 3.88
N GLN A 85 6.42 3.80 3.04
CA GLN A 85 6.41 2.37 3.35
C GLN A 85 7.80 1.76 3.49
N ASP A 86 8.80 2.28 2.76
CA ASP A 86 10.17 1.78 2.78
C ASP A 86 10.99 2.29 3.98
N THR A 87 10.35 3.05 4.88
CA THR A 87 10.89 3.58 6.14
C THR A 87 12.07 4.56 6.01
N ILE A 88 12.51 4.82 4.78
CA ILE A 88 13.55 5.78 4.45
C ILE A 88 12.89 7.15 4.28
N ILE A 89 13.43 8.15 4.97
CA ILE A 89 13.04 9.54 4.75
C ILE A 89 14.09 10.19 3.87
N GLU A 90 13.69 10.51 2.64
CA GLU A 90 14.56 11.18 1.67
C GLU A 90 14.47 12.70 1.81
N VAL A 91 15.61 13.37 1.71
CA VAL A 91 15.71 14.83 1.65
C VAL A 91 16.29 15.23 0.30
N ARG A 92 15.50 15.94 -0.52
CA ARG A 92 15.87 16.32 -1.91
C ARG A 92 15.58 17.78 -2.20
N GLU A 93 16.27 18.35 -3.18
CA GLU A 93 15.95 19.69 -3.66
C GLU A 93 14.71 19.68 -4.58
N PRO A 94 13.94 20.77 -4.63
CA PRO A 94 12.89 20.93 -5.63
C PRO A 94 13.44 20.96 -7.06
N GLY A 95 12.93 20.06 -7.90
CA GLY A 95 13.34 19.87 -9.29
C GLY A 95 14.49 18.88 -9.47
N SER A 96 14.86 18.13 -8.43
CA SER A 96 15.78 16.99 -8.55
C SER A 96 15.23 15.94 -9.53
N LYS A 97 16.10 15.25 -10.24
CA LYS A 97 15.75 14.10 -11.08
C LYS A 97 15.82 12.81 -10.25
N ASP A 98 15.12 11.77 -10.68
CA ASP A 98 15.19 10.43 -10.06
C ASP A 98 16.62 9.86 -10.00
N THR A 99 17.48 10.26 -10.94
CA THR A 99 18.90 9.86 -10.97
C THR A 99 19.80 10.64 -10.01
N ASP A 100 19.31 11.76 -9.47
CA ASP A 100 20.09 12.58 -8.55
C ASP A 100 20.09 11.91 -7.16
N ASP A 101 21.25 11.90 -6.52
CA ASP A 101 21.37 11.41 -5.15
C ASP A 101 20.57 12.29 -4.18
N ALA A 102 19.95 11.66 -3.19
CA ALA A 102 19.35 12.39 -2.08
C ALA A 102 20.43 13.20 -1.33
N LYS A 103 20.09 14.42 -0.89
CA LYS A 103 21.02 15.24 -0.09
C LYS A 103 21.30 14.58 1.25
N HIS A 104 20.24 14.07 1.87
CA HIS A 104 20.30 13.33 3.12
C HIS A 104 19.29 12.19 3.11
N LEU A 105 19.61 11.14 3.87
CA LEU A 105 18.70 10.04 4.18
C LEU A 105 18.57 9.98 5.70
N LEU A 106 17.35 10.15 6.21
CA LEU A 106 17.08 10.05 7.65
C LEU A 106 16.58 8.64 7.94
N LEU A 107 17.44 7.83 8.56
CA LEU A 107 17.23 6.40 8.80
C LEU A 107 16.94 6.14 10.28
N GLY A 108 15.92 5.31 10.55
CA GLY A 108 15.70 4.83 11.92
C GLY A 108 14.30 4.30 12.23
N HIS A 109 13.28 4.63 11.45
CA HIS A 109 11.96 4.01 11.60
C HIS A 109 11.97 2.56 11.10
N THR A 110 11.21 1.69 11.76
CA THR A 110 11.13 0.25 11.42
C THR A 110 9.85 -0.12 10.68
N HIS A 111 8.91 0.83 10.58
CA HIS A 111 7.66 0.71 9.85
C HIS A 111 7.36 2.00 9.08
N ASN A 112 6.23 1.97 8.35
CA ASN A 112 5.76 3.06 7.50
C ASN A 112 5.83 4.44 8.18
N VAL A 113 6.55 5.38 7.57
CA VAL A 113 6.63 6.78 8.01
C VAL A 113 5.42 7.51 7.49
N CYS A 114 4.45 7.74 8.37
CA CYS A 114 3.11 8.19 8.01
C CYS A 114 2.81 9.66 8.33
N ALA A 115 3.73 10.35 9.01
CA ALA A 115 3.61 11.77 9.31
C ALA A 115 4.98 12.45 9.26
N LEU A 116 5.02 13.66 8.69
CA LEU A 116 6.21 14.51 8.64
C LEU A 116 5.82 15.96 8.91
N ASP A 117 6.62 16.65 9.72
CA ASP A 117 6.53 18.10 9.94
C ASP A 117 7.93 18.72 10.04
N ASN A 118 8.02 20.04 9.85
CA ASN A 118 9.25 20.78 10.11
C ASN A 118 8.97 22.16 10.71
N HIS A 119 9.84 22.59 11.61
CA HIS A 119 9.85 23.95 12.11
C HIS A 119 11.12 24.27 12.87
N ALA A 120 11.50 25.54 12.97
CA ALA A 120 12.58 26.00 13.83
C ALA A 120 13.89 25.18 13.68
N GLY A 121 14.21 24.75 12.45
CA GLY A 121 15.43 24.00 12.14
C GLY A 121 15.39 22.50 12.48
N ILE A 122 14.24 21.97 12.90
CA ILE A 122 14.04 20.53 13.12
C ILE A 122 13.04 19.95 12.11
N ILE A 123 13.20 18.64 11.85
CA ILE A 123 12.21 17.81 11.16
C ILE A 123 11.69 16.81 12.18
N ILE A 124 10.41 16.45 12.09
CA ILE A 124 9.81 15.40 12.92
C ILE A 124 9.17 14.38 12.01
N SER A 125 9.36 13.10 12.33
CA SER A 125 8.68 11.98 11.66
C SER A 125 7.89 11.14 12.65
N GLY A 126 6.71 10.67 12.23
CA GLY A 126 5.87 9.74 12.98
C GLY A 126 5.64 8.45 12.18
N SER A 127 5.64 7.32 12.87
CA SER A 127 5.65 6.00 12.23
C SER A 127 4.67 5.03 12.86
N TRP A 128 4.28 4.02 12.07
CA TRP A 128 3.51 2.86 12.53
C TRP A 128 4.26 1.99 13.53
N ASP A 129 5.58 2.22 13.73
CA ASP A 129 6.37 1.54 14.75
C ASP A 129 6.09 2.02 16.19
N GLY A 130 5.15 2.97 16.35
CA GLY A 130 4.76 3.50 17.66
C GLY A 130 5.63 4.67 18.14
N THR A 131 6.66 5.05 17.38
CA THR A 131 7.58 6.14 17.74
C THR A 131 7.43 7.35 16.82
N ALA A 132 7.83 8.51 17.35
CA ALA A 132 8.23 9.65 16.53
C ALA A 132 9.73 9.93 16.70
N ARG A 133 10.35 10.59 15.72
CA ARG A 133 11.76 10.98 15.78
C ARG A 133 11.90 12.47 15.50
N VAL A 134 12.78 13.12 16.26
CA VAL A 134 13.17 14.51 16.05
C VAL A 134 14.56 14.53 15.41
N TRP A 135 14.66 15.17 14.25
CA TRP A 135 15.87 15.27 13.47
C TRP A 135 16.37 16.71 13.49
N LYS A 136 17.66 16.89 13.73
CA LYS A 136 18.35 18.17 13.66
C LYS A 136 19.73 17.96 13.06
N ASN A 137 20.14 18.86 12.17
CA ASN A 137 21.39 18.72 11.41
C ASN A 137 21.49 17.33 10.73
N TRP A 138 20.35 16.84 10.21
CA TRP A 138 20.25 15.55 9.52
C TRP A 138 20.50 14.30 10.38
N GLU A 139 20.60 14.46 11.70
CA GLU A 139 20.78 13.37 12.66
C GLU A 139 19.59 13.24 13.61
N SER A 140 19.30 12.01 14.04
CA SER A 140 18.26 11.71 15.03
C SER A 140 18.68 12.20 16.41
N GLN A 141 18.10 13.30 16.88
CA GLN A 141 18.37 13.85 18.22
C GLN A 141 17.59 13.13 19.31
N TYR A 142 16.31 12.88 19.05
CA TYR A 142 15.42 12.22 20.00
C TYR A 142 14.58 11.14 19.33
N VAL A 143 14.39 10.03 20.03
CA VAL A 143 13.33 9.05 19.75
C VAL A 143 12.25 9.24 20.80
N LEU A 144 11.07 9.65 20.34
CA LEU A 144 9.89 9.88 21.16
C LEU A 144 9.12 8.56 21.25
N ASP A 145 9.50 7.76 22.25
CA ASP A 145 8.90 6.46 22.53
C ASP A 145 7.94 6.58 23.72
N GLY A 146 6.69 6.14 23.54
CA GLY A 146 5.69 6.18 24.60
C GLY A 146 4.25 6.04 24.14
N HIS A 147 3.93 6.19 22.86
CA HIS A 147 2.59 5.84 22.35
C HIS A 147 2.41 4.32 22.30
N ASP A 148 1.19 3.84 22.53
CA ASP A 148 0.89 2.39 22.56
C ASP A 148 0.60 1.83 21.15
N GLN A 149 0.43 2.72 20.17
CA GLN A 149 0.17 2.40 18.76
C GLN A 149 0.82 3.46 17.84
N GLY A 150 0.75 3.23 16.52
CA GLY A 150 1.37 4.07 15.51
C GLY A 150 1.13 5.58 15.68
N VAL A 151 2.19 6.38 15.51
CA VAL A 151 2.14 7.85 15.58
C VAL A 151 1.74 8.38 14.21
N LEU A 152 0.46 8.77 14.09
CA LEU A 152 -0.17 9.15 12.83
C LEU A 152 -0.13 10.64 12.52
N ALA A 153 0.24 11.48 13.50
CA ALA A 153 0.38 12.91 13.33
C ALA A 153 1.56 13.44 14.15
N VAL A 154 2.31 14.39 13.61
CA VAL A 154 3.42 15.05 14.29
C VAL A 154 3.37 16.55 14.04
N LEU A 155 3.84 17.34 15.01
CA LEU A 155 3.87 18.79 14.93
C LEU A 155 5.00 19.36 15.79
N ALA A 156 5.87 20.19 15.21
CA ALA A 156 6.78 21.02 15.96
C ALA A 156 6.05 22.27 16.46
N LEU A 157 6.19 22.65 17.72
CA LEU A 157 5.77 23.97 18.21
C LEU A 157 6.96 24.92 18.38
N SER A 158 8.13 24.35 18.66
CA SER A 158 9.42 25.04 18.71
C SER A 158 10.53 24.02 18.45
N GLU A 159 11.80 24.44 18.55
CA GLU A 159 12.95 23.54 18.44
C GLU A 159 12.96 22.44 19.52
N THR A 160 12.36 22.70 20.69
CA THR A 160 12.40 21.77 21.84
C THR A 160 11.04 21.16 22.17
N VAL A 161 9.94 21.75 21.71
CA VAL A 161 8.57 21.30 22.01
C VAL A 161 7.92 20.69 20.78
N VAL A 162 7.52 19.43 20.92
CA VAL A 162 6.90 18.61 19.87
C VAL A 162 5.57 18.06 20.36
N VAL A 163 4.60 17.92 19.46
CA VAL A 163 3.30 17.30 19.70
C VAL A 163 3.13 16.11 18.77
N THR A 164 2.62 15.00 19.29
CA THR A 164 2.34 13.78 18.52
C THR A 164 0.91 13.33 18.75
N GLY A 165 0.25 12.84 17.70
CA GLY A 165 -1.07 12.21 17.74
C GLY A 165 -0.97 10.76 17.25
N SER A 166 -1.70 9.85 17.88
CA SER A 166 -1.56 8.42 17.65
C SER A 166 -2.89 7.70 17.39
N ALA A 167 -2.76 6.50 16.80
CA ALA A 167 -3.82 5.51 16.72
C ALA A 167 -4.33 5.07 18.10
N ASP A 168 -3.54 5.27 19.17
CA ASP A 168 -3.94 5.03 20.56
C ASP A 168 -4.96 6.05 21.10
N LYS A 169 -5.44 6.97 20.24
CA LYS A 169 -6.46 7.99 20.50
C LYS A 169 -5.97 9.16 21.35
N THR A 170 -4.68 9.21 21.66
CA THR A 170 -4.11 10.23 22.52
C THR A 170 -3.18 11.18 21.79
N ILE A 171 -3.01 12.36 22.38
CA ILE A 171 -2.01 13.34 21.96
C ILE A 171 -0.95 13.42 23.07
N ARG A 172 0.32 13.52 22.70
CA ARG A 172 1.42 13.76 23.65
C ARG A 172 2.17 15.02 23.33
N ILE A 173 2.51 15.78 24.36
CA ILE A 173 3.43 16.91 24.28
C ILE A 173 4.78 16.46 24.84
N TRP A 174 5.84 16.76 24.10
CA TRP A 174 7.21 16.42 24.39
C TRP A 174 8.04 17.68 24.55
N ARG A 175 9.01 17.64 25.46
CA ARG A 175 10.05 18.66 25.61
C ARG A 175 11.40 17.97 25.73
N ASP A 176 12.34 18.35 24.87
CA ASP A 176 13.71 17.82 24.88
C ASP A 176 13.75 16.28 24.89
N GLY A 177 12.91 15.66 24.06
CA GLY A 177 12.80 14.20 23.94
C GLY A 177 11.97 13.50 25.03
N LYS A 178 11.45 14.22 26.03
CA LYS A 178 10.67 13.62 27.14
C LYS A 178 9.20 14.00 27.06
N THR A 179 8.31 13.05 27.30
CA THR A 179 6.88 13.35 27.44
C THR A 179 6.67 14.23 28.66
N ILE A 180 6.02 15.38 28.47
CA ILE A 180 5.61 16.27 29.57
C ILE A 180 4.10 16.24 29.83
N LYS A 181 3.30 15.84 28.85
CA LYS A 181 1.85 15.70 29.00
C LYS A 181 1.29 14.66 28.05
N LYS A 182 0.36 13.83 28.55
CA LYS A 182 -0.55 13.00 27.76
C LYS A 182 -1.93 13.67 27.81
N ILE A 183 -2.54 13.84 26.65
CA ILE A 183 -3.83 14.50 26.46
C ILE A 183 -4.80 13.45 25.93
N GLU A 184 -5.90 13.32 26.65
CA GLU A 184 -7.06 12.52 26.25
C GLU A 184 -8.17 13.48 25.80
N GLY A 185 -9.06 13.02 24.93
CA GLY A 185 -10.19 13.83 24.47
C GLY A 185 -10.83 13.25 23.22
N HIS A 186 -10.01 12.97 22.20
CA HIS A 186 -10.47 12.24 21.02
C HIS A 186 -10.89 10.82 21.39
N THR A 187 -11.97 10.33 20.78
CA THR A 187 -12.52 8.99 21.06
C THR A 187 -12.05 7.93 20.07
N ASP A 188 -11.28 8.35 19.07
CA ASP A 188 -10.70 7.51 18.02
C ASP A 188 -9.34 8.07 17.54
N CYS A 189 -8.67 7.39 16.60
CA CYS A 189 -7.32 7.68 16.15
C CYS A 189 -7.13 9.16 15.77
N VAL A 190 -6.08 9.80 16.31
CA VAL A 190 -5.72 11.18 15.96
C VAL A 190 -4.89 11.18 14.68
N ARG A 191 -5.38 11.85 13.64
CA ARG A 191 -4.86 11.73 12.26
C ARG A 191 -4.13 12.97 11.75
N GLY A 192 -4.42 14.13 12.30
CA GLY A 192 -3.79 15.38 11.87
C GLY A 192 -3.53 16.31 13.05
N LEU A 193 -2.46 17.08 12.93
CA LEU A 193 -2.08 18.16 13.82
C LEU A 193 -1.68 19.37 12.99
N CYS A 194 -2.01 20.58 13.43
CA CYS A 194 -1.49 21.81 12.82
C CYS A 194 -1.25 22.91 13.86
N ARG A 195 -0.25 23.76 13.61
CA ARG A 195 0.05 24.91 14.47
C ARG A 195 -0.97 26.00 14.26
N MET A 196 -1.44 26.59 15.35
CA MET A 196 -2.32 27.75 15.31
C MET A 196 -1.53 29.06 15.39
N PRO A 197 -1.96 30.14 14.71
CA PRO A 197 -1.27 31.43 14.76
C PRO A 197 -1.41 32.17 16.11
N ASN A 198 -2.39 31.81 16.95
CA ASN A 198 -2.71 32.45 18.23
C ASN A 198 -2.13 31.75 19.47
N ASP A 199 -1.02 31.02 19.31
CA ASP A 199 -0.41 30.12 20.31
C ASP A 199 -1.27 28.87 20.61
N GLY A 200 -0.68 27.69 20.47
CA GLY A 200 -1.36 26.40 20.54
C GLY A 200 -1.43 25.63 19.21
N PHE A 201 -2.31 24.65 19.14
CA PHE A 201 -2.43 23.73 18.01
C PHE A 201 -3.85 23.20 17.85
N SER A 202 -4.16 22.67 16.67
CA SER A 202 -5.40 21.94 16.41
C SER A 202 -5.11 20.50 16.05
N SER A 203 -6.07 19.62 16.32
CA SER A 203 -6.04 18.20 15.96
C SER A 203 -7.32 17.78 15.25
N CYS A 204 -7.24 16.71 14.45
CA CYS A 204 -8.41 16.05 13.88
C CYS A 204 -8.28 14.53 13.99
N ALA A 205 -9.41 13.83 14.03
CA ALA A 205 -9.43 12.39 14.30
C ALA A 205 -10.51 11.62 13.51
N ASN A 206 -10.43 10.30 13.62
CA ASN A 206 -11.45 9.37 13.12
C ASN A 206 -12.81 9.52 13.85
N ASP A 207 -12.87 10.23 14.98
CA ASP A 207 -14.14 10.51 15.68
C ASP A 207 -14.99 11.60 14.99
N GLY A 208 -14.53 12.14 13.86
CA GLY A 208 -15.26 13.15 13.09
C GLY A 208 -15.16 14.57 13.66
N THR A 209 -14.28 14.81 14.64
CA THR A 209 -14.12 16.12 15.29
C THR A 209 -12.77 16.77 14.98
N VAL A 210 -12.78 18.11 14.88
CA VAL A 210 -11.57 18.93 14.96
C VAL A 210 -11.54 19.59 16.33
N ARG A 211 -10.42 19.52 17.04
CA ARG A 211 -10.27 20.11 18.38
C ARG A 211 -9.16 21.14 18.38
N ILE A 212 -9.37 22.23 19.11
CA ILE A 212 -8.41 23.33 19.28
C ILE A 212 -7.87 23.26 20.71
N TRP A 213 -6.55 23.36 20.84
CA TRP A 213 -5.83 23.21 22.09
C TRP A 213 -4.92 24.42 22.33
N SER A 214 -4.78 24.80 23.59
CA SER A 214 -3.70 25.69 24.02
C SER A 214 -2.34 24.99 23.90
N SER A 215 -1.25 25.76 23.94
CA SER A 215 0.12 25.26 23.86
C SER A 215 0.49 24.30 25.00
N ASP A 216 -0.18 24.40 26.15
CA ASP A 216 -0.05 23.49 27.29
C ASP A 216 -1.07 22.34 27.28
N GLY A 217 -1.90 22.21 26.25
CA GLY A 217 -2.78 21.06 26.02
C GLY A 217 -4.11 21.10 26.76
N HIS A 218 -4.68 22.29 27.01
CA HIS A 218 -6.08 22.43 27.42
C HIS A 218 -6.97 22.54 26.19
N GLN A 219 -8.09 21.83 26.17
CA GLN A 219 -9.06 21.93 25.09
C GLN A 219 -9.78 23.27 25.17
N LEU A 220 -9.68 24.07 24.11
CA LEU A 220 -10.32 25.38 23.98
C LEU A 220 -11.66 25.28 23.25
N GLN A 221 -11.71 24.42 22.23
CA GLN A 221 -12.90 24.28 21.38
C GLN A 221 -12.96 22.90 20.72
N GLU A 222 -14.17 22.49 20.36
CA GLU A 222 -14.45 21.27 19.60
C GLU A 222 -15.43 21.60 18.46
N LEU A 223 -15.05 21.24 17.24
CA LEU A 223 -15.74 21.56 16.01
C LEU A 223 -16.39 20.30 15.44
N HIS A 224 -17.71 20.37 15.22
CA HIS A 224 -18.51 19.27 14.72
C HIS A 224 -19.05 19.61 13.33
N GLY A 225 -18.93 18.69 12.38
CA GLY A 225 -19.54 18.87 11.06
C GLY A 225 -19.12 17.84 10.01
N HIS A 226 -17.92 17.26 10.12
CA HIS A 226 -17.59 16.07 9.34
C HIS A 226 -18.49 14.89 9.76
N THR A 227 -18.89 14.07 8.79
CA THR A 227 -19.76 12.91 9.01
C THR A 227 -19.02 11.57 9.01
N ALA A 228 -17.71 11.61 8.78
CA ALA A 228 -16.81 10.46 8.74
C ALA A 228 -15.41 10.88 9.23
N PHE A 229 -14.43 10.00 9.05
CA PHE A 229 -13.07 10.19 9.55
C PHE A 229 -12.42 11.43 8.95
N ILE A 230 -11.71 12.19 9.79
CA ILE A 230 -10.92 13.35 9.33
C ILE A 230 -9.45 12.93 9.26
N TYR A 231 -8.83 13.17 8.11
CA TYR A 231 -7.47 12.72 7.84
C TYR A 231 -6.42 13.82 7.93
N SER A 232 -6.80 15.08 7.75
CA SER A 232 -5.85 16.18 7.72
C SER A 232 -6.51 17.49 8.15
N VAL A 233 -5.72 18.36 8.78
CA VAL A 233 -6.10 19.70 9.22
C VAL A 233 -4.94 20.66 8.99
N ALA A 234 -5.22 21.88 8.56
CA ALA A 234 -4.26 22.96 8.35
C ALA A 234 -4.86 24.30 8.82
N ALA A 235 -4.01 25.24 9.23
CA ALA A 235 -4.42 26.56 9.67
C ALA A 235 -4.02 27.62 8.64
N LEU A 236 -4.94 28.55 8.38
CA LEU A 236 -4.67 29.78 7.65
C LEU A 236 -4.00 30.81 8.58
N PRO A 237 -3.23 31.77 8.02
CA PRO A 237 -2.68 32.88 8.81
C PRO A 237 -3.76 33.71 9.54
N SER A 238 -5.00 33.69 9.03
CA SER A 238 -6.16 34.33 9.65
C SER A 238 -6.62 33.64 10.95
N GLY A 239 -6.18 32.41 11.23
CA GLY A 239 -6.69 31.56 12.31
C GLY A 239 -7.86 30.67 11.88
N GLU A 240 -8.35 30.80 10.65
CA GLU A 240 -9.31 29.84 10.08
C GLU A 240 -8.65 28.46 9.92
N LEU A 241 -9.43 27.39 10.10
CA LEU A 241 -8.97 26.03 9.89
C LEU A 241 -9.51 25.47 8.59
N VAL A 242 -8.76 24.55 8.01
CA VAL A 242 -9.14 23.76 6.84
C VAL A 242 -8.95 22.30 7.19
N SER A 243 -9.99 21.48 7.05
CA SER A 243 -9.91 20.04 7.32
C SER A 243 -10.39 19.21 6.13
N ALA A 244 -9.87 18.00 6.01
CA ALA A 244 -10.20 17.07 4.93
C ALA A 244 -10.47 15.66 5.46
N GLY A 245 -11.46 14.96 4.90
CA GLY A 245 -11.89 13.66 5.42
C GLY A 245 -12.47 12.67 4.42
N GLU A 246 -12.88 11.53 4.97
CA GLU A 246 -13.55 10.40 4.29
C GLU A 246 -15.00 10.71 3.90
N ASP A 247 -15.56 11.81 4.40
CA ASP A 247 -16.86 12.32 3.96
C ASP A 247 -16.79 13.04 2.61
N ARG A 248 -15.66 12.91 1.90
CA ARG A 248 -15.37 13.49 0.58
C ARG A 248 -15.28 15.01 0.59
N THR A 249 -15.12 15.64 1.76
CA THR A 249 -15.13 17.10 1.87
C THR A 249 -13.81 17.67 2.34
N VAL A 250 -13.54 18.88 1.85
CA VAL A 250 -12.69 19.87 2.51
C VAL A 250 -13.60 20.92 3.16
N ARG A 251 -13.43 21.15 4.46
CA ARG A 251 -14.23 22.11 5.24
C ARG A 251 -13.39 23.28 5.71
N ILE A 252 -13.96 24.47 5.62
CA ILE A 252 -13.38 25.72 6.13
C ILE A 252 -14.11 26.10 7.41
N TRP A 253 -13.35 26.36 8.47
CA TRP A 253 -13.88 26.70 9.79
C TRP A 253 -13.46 28.11 10.19
N ARG A 254 -14.42 28.87 10.72
CA ARG A 254 -14.20 30.21 11.26
C ARG A 254 -15.08 30.39 12.49
N ASP A 255 -14.49 30.88 13.58
CA ASP A 255 -15.19 31.21 14.82
C ASP A 255 -16.02 30.05 15.41
N GLY A 256 -15.61 28.81 15.13
CA GLY A 256 -16.32 27.60 15.56
C GLY A 256 -17.28 27.00 14.55
N ASP A 257 -17.63 27.75 13.51
CA ASP A 257 -18.61 27.33 12.50
C ASP A 257 -17.93 26.86 11.21
N CYS A 258 -18.53 25.85 10.57
CA CYS A 258 -18.19 25.50 9.20
C CYS A 258 -18.77 26.58 8.27
N VAL A 259 -17.90 27.38 7.65
CA VAL A 259 -18.29 28.51 6.79
C VAL A 259 -18.28 28.17 5.30
N GLN A 260 -17.65 27.06 4.93
CA GLN A 260 -17.69 26.52 3.58
C GLN A 260 -17.37 25.02 3.58
N THR A 261 -18.11 24.27 2.77
CA THR A 261 -17.87 22.86 2.44
C THR A 261 -17.57 22.74 0.94
N ILE A 262 -16.44 22.12 0.60
CA ILE A 262 -16.04 21.81 -0.79
C ILE A 262 -16.08 20.30 -0.93
N THR A 263 -16.90 19.78 -1.85
CA THR A 263 -17.04 18.35 -2.09
C THR A 263 -16.14 17.91 -3.25
N HIS A 264 -15.49 16.76 -3.11
CA HIS A 264 -14.63 16.17 -4.12
C HIS A 264 -15.31 14.96 -4.78
N PRO A 265 -15.03 14.69 -6.07
CA PRO A 265 -15.48 13.48 -6.76
C PRO A 265 -14.60 12.26 -6.40
N ALA A 266 -14.33 12.07 -5.11
CA ALA A 266 -13.42 11.06 -4.58
C ALA A 266 -14.02 10.41 -3.33
N ILE A 267 -13.58 9.20 -2.97
CA ILE A 267 -14.03 8.51 -1.74
C ILE A 267 -13.44 9.18 -0.50
N SER A 268 -12.17 9.56 -0.56
CA SER A 268 -11.46 10.19 0.56
C SER A 268 -10.64 11.38 0.09
N VAL A 269 -10.67 12.46 0.87
CA VAL A 269 -9.70 13.54 0.77
C VAL A 269 -8.67 13.33 1.88
N TRP A 270 -7.47 12.89 1.51
CA TRP A 270 -6.46 12.41 2.46
C TRP A 270 -5.67 13.52 3.13
N SER A 271 -5.41 14.61 2.41
CA SER A 271 -4.47 15.63 2.84
C SER A 271 -4.89 17.01 2.37
N VAL A 272 -4.66 18.02 3.21
CA VAL A 272 -4.85 19.43 2.90
C VAL A 272 -3.65 20.25 3.39
N ALA A 273 -3.26 21.25 2.62
CA ALA A 273 -2.27 22.25 3.00
C ALA A 273 -2.68 23.67 2.58
N VAL A 274 -2.10 24.67 3.25
CA VAL A 274 -2.37 26.09 3.02
C VAL A 274 -1.11 26.78 2.52
N CYS A 275 -1.24 27.64 1.50
CA CYS A 275 -0.20 28.58 1.12
C CYS A 275 -0.29 29.82 2.01
N ALA A 276 0.66 29.97 2.94
CA ALA A 276 0.65 31.06 3.90
C ALA A 276 0.76 32.46 3.26
N GLN A 277 1.37 32.58 2.08
CA GLN A 277 1.61 33.85 1.41
C GLN A 277 0.36 34.44 0.76
N ASN A 278 -0.54 33.61 0.22
CA ASN A 278 -1.70 34.09 -0.52
C ASN A 278 -3.05 33.51 -0.03
N GLY A 279 -3.03 32.60 0.95
CA GLY A 279 -4.22 32.00 1.54
C GLY A 279 -4.91 30.94 0.66
N ASP A 280 -4.32 30.55 -0.47
CA ASP A 280 -4.84 29.46 -1.30
C ASP A 280 -4.67 28.12 -0.56
N ILE A 281 -5.49 27.15 -0.91
CA ILE A 281 -5.47 25.81 -0.31
C ILE A 281 -5.25 24.75 -1.38
N VAL A 282 -4.68 23.62 -0.97
CA VAL A 282 -4.48 22.46 -1.84
C VAL A 282 -4.94 21.19 -1.13
N SER A 283 -5.50 20.25 -1.88
CA SER A 283 -5.94 18.95 -1.39
C SER A 283 -5.42 17.80 -2.24
N GLY A 284 -5.09 16.68 -1.61
CA GLY A 284 -4.84 15.39 -2.28
C GLY A 284 -5.93 14.38 -1.95
N ALA A 285 -6.42 13.66 -2.96
CA ALA A 285 -7.58 12.77 -2.83
C ALA A 285 -7.36 11.38 -3.45
N SER A 286 -8.29 10.47 -3.15
CA SER A 286 -8.27 9.07 -3.64
C SER A 286 -8.55 8.92 -5.14
N ASP A 287 -8.95 9.99 -5.81
CA ASP A 287 -9.14 10.02 -7.26
C ASP A 287 -7.85 10.37 -8.02
N ARG A 288 -6.71 10.40 -7.31
CA ARG A 288 -5.35 10.60 -7.85
C ARG A 288 -5.05 12.04 -8.27
N ILE A 289 -5.94 12.98 -7.94
CA ILE A 289 -5.84 14.38 -8.39
C ILE A 289 -5.46 15.26 -7.19
N VAL A 290 -4.50 16.14 -7.40
CA VAL A 290 -4.25 17.28 -6.51
C VAL A 290 -5.09 18.46 -6.98
N ARG A 291 -5.83 19.11 -6.09
CA ARG A 291 -6.67 20.28 -6.43
C ARG A 291 -6.24 21.50 -5.65
N VAL A 292 -6.07 22.61 -6.36
CA VAL A 292 -5.76 23.93 -5.79
C VAL A 292 -7.03 24.77 -5.81
N PHE A 293 -7.29 25.51 -4.74
CA PHE A 293 -8.44 26.40 -4.62
C PHE A 293 -8.04 27.78 -4.11
N SER A 294 -8.73 28.82 -4.59
CA SER A 294 -8.49 30.20 -4.20
C SER A 294 -9.77 30.96 -3.87
N ARG A 295 -9.67 31.93 -2.95
CA ARG A 295 -10.70 32.95 -2.70
C ARG A 295 -10.63 34.12 -3.68
N GLU A 296 -9.54 34.25 -4.42
CA GLU A 296 -9.31 35.34 -5.36
C GLU A 296 -9.88 34.98 -6.74
N GLU A 297 -10.86 35.76 -7.20
CA GLU A 297 -11.58 35.50 -8.45
C GLU A 297 -10.66 35.42 -9.67
N LYS A 298 -9.61 36.23 -9.71
CA LYS A 298 -8.58 36.20 -10.77
C LYS A 298 -7.81 34.88 -10.85
N ARG A 299 -7.81 34.05 -9.80
CA ARG A 299 -7.16 32.73 -9.75
C ARG A 299 -8.14 31.58 -9.86
N TRP A 300 -9.42 31.86 -10.11
CA TRP A 300 -10.37 30.80 -10.40
C TRP A 300 -10.06 30.20 -11.76
N ALA A 301 -10.30 28.90 -11.89
CA ALA A 301 -10.31 28.24 -13.18
C ALA A 301 -11.36 28.89 -14.08
N ASP A 302 -11.21 28.71 -15.40
CA ASP A 302 -12.23 29.16 -16.35
C ASP A 302 -13.58 28.46 -16.09
N GLU A 303 -14.65 29.05 -16.64
CA GLU A 303 -16.02 28.58 -16.43
C GLU A 303 -16.21 27.11 -16.84
N GLY A 304 -15.55 26.66 -17.92
CA GLY A 304 -15.62 25.28 -18.38
C GLY A 304 -14.95 24.30 -17.41
N ALA A 305 -13.79 24.67 -16.85
CA ALA A 305 -13.12 23.87 -15.84
C ALA A 305 -13.88 23.81 -14.51
N LEU A 306 -14.53 24.92 -14.10
CA LEU A 306 -15.41 24.95 -12.94
C LEU A 306 -16.65 24.05 -13.15
N GLU A 307 -17.31 24.18 -14.30
CA GLU A 307 -18.46 23.34 -14.65
C GLU A 307 -18.08 21.87 -14.72
N ALA A 308 -16.93 21.53 -15.31
CA ALA A 308 -16.43 20.15 -15.36
C ALA A 308 -16.19 19.57 -13.96
N PHE A 309 -15.70 20.39 -13.02
CA PHE A 309 -15.53 19.97 -11.63
C PHE A 309 -16.87 19.71 -10.95
N GLU A 310 -17.83 20.63 -11.04
CA GLU A 310 -19.17 20.46 -10.47
C GLU A 310 -19.89 19.25 -11.09
N ASN A 311 -19.80 19.07 -12.40
CA ASN A 311 -20.35 17.91 -13.10
C ASN A 311 -19.70 16.61 -12.64
N SER A 312 -18.38 16.60 -12.37
CA SER A 312 -17.72 15.42 -11.84
C SER A 312 -18.17 15.09 -10.41
N VAL A 313 -18.46 16.10 -9.60
CA VAL A 313 -19.01 15.94 -8.24
C VAL A 313 -20.44 15.41 -8.30
N ALA A 314 -21.29 15.99 -9.15
CA ALA A 314 -22.66 15.54 -9.36
C ALA A 314 -22.76 14.12 -9.95
N ALA A 315 -21.81 13.76 -10.82
CA ALA A 315 -21.71 12.40 -11.37
C ALA A 315 -21.09 11.40 -10.38
N SER A 316 -20.53 11.85 -9.27
CA SER A 316 -19.92 10.96 -8.28
C SER A 316 -20.97 10.21 -7.48
N THR A 317 -20.73 8.93 -7.23
CA THR A 317 -21.65 8.10 -6.44
C THR A 317 -21.37 8.26 -4.95
N ILE A 318 -22.42 8.36 -4.14
CA ILE A 318 -22.33 8.46 -2.67
C ILE A 318 -22.78 7.14 -2.05
N PRO A 319 -21.92 6.47 -1.27
CA PRO A 319 -22.35 5.31 -0.48
C PRO A 319 -23.37 5.74 0.60
N SER A 320 -24.56 5.12 0.66
CA SER A 320 -25.60 5.57 1.63
C SER A 320 -25.21 5.47 3.10
N ASN A 321 -24.20 4.66 3.45
CA ASN A 321 -23.64 4.61 4.80
C ASN A 321 -23.07 5.95 5.23
N GLN A 322 -22.44 6.71 4.34
CA GLN A 322 -21.92 8.05 4.62
C GLN A 322 -23.04 9.06 4.95
N VAL A 323 -24.30 8.72 4.68
CA VAL A 323 -25.47 9.59 4.85
C VAL A 323 -26.47 9.09 5.91
N GLY A 324 -26.16 7.95 6.56
CA GLY A 324 -26.99 7.31 7.60
C GLY A 324 -28.10 6.41 7.03
N ASP A 325 -28.68 5.55 7.88
CA ASP A 325 -29.77 4.64 7.49
C ASP A 325 -31.05 5.43 7.13
N VAL A 326 -31.21 5.81 5.86
CA VAL A 326 -32.40 6.53 5.41
C VAL A 326 -33.34 5.60 4.64
N LYS A 327 -34.55 5.41 5.17
CA LYS A 327 -35.62 4.68 4.47
C LYS A 327 -36.05 5.49 3.24
N LYS A 328 -35.86 4.92 2.05
CA LYS A 328 -36.16 5.59 0.77
C LYS A 328 -37.60 6.13 0.71
N ASP A 329 -38.56 5.44 1.34
CA ASP A 329 -39.98 5.83 1.36
C ASP A 329 -40.30 7.01 2.28
N ASP A 330 -39.41 7.31 3.23
CA ASP A 330 -39.56 8.43 4.17
C ASP A 330 -38.82 9.68 3.68
N LEU A 331 -38.16 9.61 2.52
CA LEU A 331 -37.43 10.73 1.93
C LEU A 331 -38.38 11.75 1.29
N PRO A 332 -38.16 13.05 1.52
CA PRO A 332 -38.88 14.08 0.78
C PRO A 332 -38.54 14.02 -0.72
N GLY A 333 -39.45 14.50 -1.58
CA GLY A 333 -39.14 14.69 -2.99
C GLY A 333 -38.29 15.93 -3.23
N LEU A 334 -38.05 16.25 -4.50
CA LEU A 334 -37.26 17.42 -4.93
C LEU A 334 -37.81 18.76 -4.37
N GLU A 335 -39.09 18.83 -4.00
CA GLU A 335 -39.70 20.00 -3.37
C GLU A 335 -39.05 20.40 -2.03
N ALA A 336 -38.35 19.48 -1.34
CA ALA A 336 -37.59 19.84 -0.16
C ALA A 336 -36.42 20.81 -0.44
N LEU A 337 -35.91 20.84 -1.67
CA LEU A 337 -34.85 21.75 -2.10
C LEU A 337 -35.34 23.22 -2.17
N GLU A 338 -36.65 23.46 -2.17
CA GLU A 338 -37.20 24.83 -2.13
C GLU A 338 -37.00 25.49 -0.76
N ARG A 339 -36.80 24.68 0.30
CA ARG A 339 -36.55 25.19 1.65
C ARG A 339 -35.05 25.44 1.84
N PRO A 340 -34.63 26.66 2.22
CA PRO A 340 -33.23 26.93 2.50
C PRO A 340 -32.68 26.05 3.62
N GLY A 341 -31.41 25.64 3.48
CA GLY A 341 -30.70 24.93 4.55
C GLY A 341 -30.47 25.81 5.78
N LYS A 342 -30.26 25.15 6.93
CA LYS A 342 -30.06 25.78 8.25
C LYS A 342 -28.59 26.11 8.52
N LYS A 343 -27.66 25.33 7.96
CA LYS A 343 -26.22 25.51 8.14
C LYS A 343 -25.45 25.05 6.90
N ASP A 344 -24.28 25.61 6.67
CA ASP A 344 -23.41 25.20 5.55
C ASP A 344 -23.00 23.74 5.69
N GLY A 345 -22.90 23.04 4.56
CA GLY A 345 -22.58 21.62 4.57
C GLY A 345 -23.70 20.72 5.08
N GLN A 346 -24.90 21.26 5.37
CA GLN A 346 -26.06 20.44 5.66
C GLN A 346 -26.34 19.54 4.46
N VAL A 347 -26.40 18.23 4.69
CA VAL A 347 -26.80 17.26 3.67
C VAL A 347 -28.30 17.00 3.82
N ILE A 348 -29.01 16.97 2.70
CA ILE A 348 -30.36 16.38 2.63
C ILE A 348 -30.42 15.36 1.52
N MET A 349 -31.30 14.40 1.73
CA MET A 349 -31.54 13.31 0.81
C MET A 349 -32.92 13.54 0.21
N VAL A 350 -32.98 13.54 -1.11
CA VAL A 350 -34.24 13.75 -1.84
C VAL A 350 -34.47 12.61 -2.82
N ARG A 351 -35.72 12.18 -2.93
CA ARG A 351 -36.13 11.19 -3.92
C ARG A 351 -36.32 11.88 -5.27
N ASN A 352 -35.55 11.47 -6.27
CA ASN A 352 -35.69 11.88 -7.67
C ASN A 352 -35.99 10.66 -8.54
N GLY A 353 -37.28 10.38 -8.79
CA GLY A 353 -37.72 9.17 -9.49
C GLY A 353 -37.41 7.89 -8.70
N GLU A 354 -36.72 6.92 -9.33
CA GLU A 354 -36.25 5.69 -8.67
C GLU A 354 -34.92 5.88 -7.92
N SER A 355 -34.28 7.04 -8.04
CA SER A 355 -32.98 7.35 -7.45
C SER A 355 -33.10 8.24 -6.22
N VAL A 356 -32.12 8.14 -5.32
CA VAL A 356 -31.95 9.09 -4.21
C VAL A 356 -30.77 9.98 -4.53
N GLU A 357 -30.91 11.29 -4.41
CA GLU A 357 -29.81 12.23 -4.57
C GLU A 357 -29.47 12.84 -3.21
N ALA A 358 -28.18 13.03 -2.93
CA ALA A 358 -27.78 13.89 -1.83
C ALA A 358 -27.49 15.28 -2.36
N HIS A 359 -27.99 16.27 -1.62
CA HIS A 359 -27.75 17.67 -1.88
C HIS A 359 -27.12 18.29 -0.64
N VAL A 360 -26.13 19.14 -0.86
CA VAL A 360 -25.45 19.88 0.20
C VAL A 360 -25.81 21.35 0.11
N TRP A 361 -26.22 21.93 1.23
CA TRP A 361 -26.51 23.34 1.33
C TRP A 361 -25.22 24.16 1.35
N SER A 362 -25.13 25.14 0.47
CA SER A 362 -24.11 26.19 0.54
C SER A 362 -24.73 27.49 1.05
N ASN A 363 -24.28 27.95 2.22
CA ASN A 363 -24.67 29.26 2.74
C ASN A 363 -24.18 30.40 1.83
N ALA A 364 -23.07 30.18 1.12
CA ALA A 364 -22.47 31.19 0.27
C ALA A 364 -23.24 31.44 -1.02
N THR A 365 -23.69 30.38 -1.70
CA THR A 365 -24.52 30.51 -2.90
C THR A 365 -26.02 30.58 -2.59
N ARG A 366 -26.41 30.30 -1.34
CA ARG A 366 -27.80 30.17 -0.89
C ARG A 366 -28.58 29.17 -1.74
N ALA A 367 -27.93 28.06 -2.09
CA ALA A 367 -28.48 27.02 -2.94
C ALA A 367 -28.09 25.62 -2.43
N TRP A 368 -28.90 24.65 -2.82
CA TRP A 368 -28.57 23.23 -2.71
C TRP A 368 -27.75 22.81 -3.93
N ASN A 369 -26.57 22.26 -3.69
CA ASN A 369 -25.72 21.71 -4.74
C ASN A 369 -25.89 20.18 -4.75
N ASN A 370 -26.14 19.61 -5.92
CA ASN A 370 -26.15 18.16 -6.08
C ASN A 370 -24.72 17.63 -5.87
N VAL A 371 -24.56 16.67 -4.96
CA VAL A 371 -23.24 16.08 -4.65
C VAL A 371 -23.14 14.61 -5.03
N GLY A 372 -24.10 14.11 -5.82
CA GLY A 372 -24.14 12.74 -6.28
C GLY A 372 -25.47 12.02 -6.06
N THR A 373 -25.65 10.95 -6.82
CA THR A 373 -26.70 9.96 -6.55
C THR A 373 -26.24 9.06 -5.40
N VAL A 374 -27.12 8.87 -4.43
CA VAL A 374 -26.91 7.93 -3.34
C VAL A 374 -27.36 6.55 -3.78
N VAL A 375 -26.40 5.64 -3.75
CA VAL A 375 -26.65 4.23 -3.95
C VAL A 375 -26.73 3.54 -2.60
N ASP A 376 -27.46 2.42 -2.53
CA ASP A 376 -27.48 1.58 -1.34
C ASP A 376 -26.06 1.34 -0.85
N ALA A 377 -25.89 1.38 0.47
CA ALA A 377 -24.60 1.53 1.10
C ALA A 377 -23.66 0.47 0.56
N VAL A 378 -22.68 0.96 -0.18
CA VAL A 378 -21.52 0.18 -0.52
C VAL A 378 -20.60 0.27 0.70
N GLY A 379 -20.96 -0.47 1.76
CA GLY A 379 -20.17 -0.63 2.98
C GLY A 379 -21.05 -0.26 4.16
N SER A 380 -21.20 -1.09 5.17
CA SER A 380 -21.93 -0.62 6.37
C SER A 380 -21.08 0.44 7.07
N ASN A 381 -21.67 1.59 7.47
CA ASN A 381 -21.00 2.58 8.36
C ASN A 381 -20.78 2.06 9.79
N ARG A 382 -20.94 0.76 10.00
CA ARG A 382 -20.23 0.04 11.05
C ARG A 382 -19.11 -0.70 10.35
N LYS A 383 -17.88 -0.17 10.44
CA LYS A 383 -16.73 -1.01 10.15
C LYS A 383 -16.85 -2.25 11.02
N GLN A 384 -16.88 -3.41 10.37
CA GLN A 384 -17.07 -4.67 11.05
C GLN A 384 -15.68 -5.13 11.48
N MET A 385 -15.51 -5.30 12.79
CA MET A 385 -14.26 -5.81 13.33
C MET A 385 -14.18 -7.31 13.00
N PHE A 386 -13.19 -7.69 12.22
CA PHE A 386 -12.90 -9.09 11.88
C PHE A 386 -11.41 -9.34 12.09
N GLU A 387 -11.08 -10.28 12.96
CA GLU A 387 -9.70 -10.61 13.35
C GLU A 387 -8.85 -9.39 13.80
N GLY A 388 -9.47 -8.47 14.56
CA GLY A 388 -8.78 -7.28 15.09
C GLY A 388 -8.51 -6.18 14.07
N LYS A 389 -9.07 -6.26 12.86
CA LYS A 389 -9.01 -5.23 11.83
C LYS A 389 -10.41 -4.78 11.43
N GLU A 390 -10.54 -3.52 11.06
CA GLU A 390 -11.79 -2.89 10.65
C GLU A 390 -11.98 -2.99 9.13
N TYR A 391 -13.17 -3.42 8.70
CA TYR A 391 -13.53 -3.54 7.29
C TYR A 391 -14.87 -2.87 6.98
N ASP A 392 -15.00 -2.27 5.79
CA ASP A 392 -16.26 -1.65 5.34
C ASP A 392 -17.41 -2.68 5.22
N TYR A 393 -17.05 -3.95 4.99
CA TYR A 393 -17.95 -5.09 4.96
C TYR A 393 -17.29 -6.34 5.54
N VAL A 394 -18.11 -7.22 6.14
CA VAL A 394 -17.76 -8.63 6.30
C VAL A 394 -18.96 -9.44 5.82
N PHE A 395 -18.89 -9.95 4.58
CA PHE A 395 -20.00 -10.71 4.00
C PHE A 395 -20.04 -12.14 4.55
N ASP A 396 -21.23 -12.69 4.69
CA ASP A 396 -21.44 -14.12 4.88
C ASP A 396 -21.54 -14.79 3.52
N VAL A 397 -20.62 -15.71 3.23
CA VAL A 397 -20.54 -16.38 1.93
C VAL A 397 -20.78 -17.87 2.12
N ASP A 398 -21.94 -18.32 1.66
CA ASP A 398 -22.32 -19.74 1.64
C ASP A 398 -21.71 -20.41 0.40
N ILE A 399 -20.67 -21.21 0.59
CA ILE A 399 -19.96 -21.88 -0.52
C ILE A 399 -20.44 -23.33 -0.70
N GLN A 400 -20.99 -23.96 0.34
CA GLN A 400 -21.44 -25.34 0.33
C GLN A 400 -22.83 -25.49 0.97
N GLU A 401 -23.71 -26.25 0.33
CA GLU A 401 -25.06 -26.51 0.80
C GLU A 401 -25.02 -27.29 2.13
N GLY A 402 -25.44 -26.64 3.22
CA GLY A 402 -25.45 -27.21 4.59
C GLY A 402 -24.22 -26.94 5.46
N ALA A 403 -23.20 -26.22 4.96
CA ALA A 403 -22.04 -25.78 5.76
C ALA A 403 -22.26 -24.37 6.34
N PRO A 404 -21.57 -24.00 7.44
CA PRO A 404 -21.64 -22.64 7.99
C PRO A 404 -21.08 -21.59 7.02
N ALA A 405 -21.74 -20.43 6.93
CA ALA A 405 -21.28 -19.30 6.12
C ALA A 405 -19.88 -18.84 6.52
N LEU A 406 -19.04 -18.54 5.53
CA LEU A 406 -17.68 -18.05 5.73
C LEU A 406 -17.63 -16.53 5.64
N LYS A 407 -16.87 -15.91 6.54
CA LYS A 407 -16.77 -14.45 6.66
C LYS A 407 -15.77 -13.88 5.65
N LEU A 408 -16.22 -12.96 4.79
CA LEU A 408 -15.43 -12.28 3.77
C LEU A 408 -15.22 -10.81 4.13
N PRO A 409 -14.08 -10.43 4.72
CA PRO A 409 -13.76 -9.04 4.99
C PRO A 409 -13.40 -8.29 3.70
N TYR A 410 -14.12 -7.20 3.43
CA TYR A 410 -13.96 -6.37 2.24
C TYR A 410 -13.95 -4.86 2.58
N ASN A 411 -13.02 -4.09 2.01
CA ASN A 411 -13.02 -2.63 2.04
C ASN A 411 -13.48 -2.06 0.70
N ALA A 412 -14.36 -1.06 0.69
CA ALA A 412 -14.83 -0.42 -0.55
C ALA A 412 -13.69 0.24 -1.35
N SER A 413 -12.58 0.58 -0.68
CA SER A 413 -11.37 1.12 -1.30
C SER A 413 -10.45 0.05 -1.92
N GLU A 414 -10.75 -1.24 -1.76
CA GLU A 414 -9.94 -2.33 -2.29
C GLU A 414 -10.60 -3.00 -3.52
N ASN A 415 -9.77 -3.63 -4.35
CA ASN A 415 -10.26 -4.31 -5.54
C ASN A 415 -11.10 -5.56 -5.15
N PRO A 416 -12.36 -5.68 -5.62
CA PRO A 416 -13.24 -6.81 -5.30
C PRO A 416 -12.65 -8.18 -5.62
N PHE A 417 -11.95 -8.33 -6.75
CA PHE A 417 -11.37 -9.61 -7.15
C PHE A 417 -10.13 -9.95 -6.33
N GLU A 418 -9.40 -8.94 -5.84
CA GLU A 418 -8.27 -9.15 -4.95
C GLU A 418 -8.73 -9.53 -3.54
N ALA A 419 -9.84 -8.95 -3.08
CA ALA A 419 -10.50 -9.37 -1.84
C ALA A 419 -11.12 -10.77 -1.94
N ALA A 420 -11.76 -11.12 -3.06
CA ALA A 420 -12.23 -12.46 -3.33
C ALA A 420 -11.08 -13.47 -3.35
N ARG A 421 -9.97 -13.12 -4.01
CA ARG A 421 -8.75 -13.94 -4.01
C ARG A 421 -8.24 -14.17 -2.60
N ARG A 422 -8.10 -13.10 -1.81
CA ARG A 422 -7.68 -13.16 -0.40
C ARG A 422 -8.62 -14.02 0.45
N PHE A 423 -9.92 -13.89 0.25
CA PHE A 423 -10.93 -14.68 0.97
C PHE A 423 -10.92 -16.17 0.61
N LEU A 424 -10.81 -16.48 -0.68
CA LEU A 424 -10.69 -17.85 -1.15
C LEU A 424 -9.40 -18.50 -0.65
N GLU A 425 -8.30 -17.75 -0.64
CA GLU A 425 -7.02 -18.20 -0.08
C GLU A 425 -7.09 -18.40 1.44
N ALA A 426 -7.74 -17.48 2.17
CA ALA A 426 -7.86 -17.55 3.63
C ALA A 426 -8.76 -18.70 4.12
N ASN A 427 -9.74 -19.11 3.31
CA ASN A 427 -10.67 -20.17 3.65
C ASN A 427 -10.42 -21.48 2.88
N GLU A 428 -9.29 -21.57 2.17
CA GLU A 428 -8.89 -22.74 1.37
C GLU A 428 -9.94 -23.16 0.31
N LEU A 429 -10.69 -22.20 -0.22
CA LEU A 429 -11.75 -22.43 -1.19
C LEU A 429 -11.20 -22.43 -2.63
N PRO A 430 -11.76 -23.23 -3.55
CA PRO A 430 -11.29 -23.30 -4.94
C PRO A 430 -11.28 -21.93 -5.65
N ILE A 431 -10.17 -21.60 -6.32
CA ILE A 431 -10.03 -20.34 -7.08
C ILE A 431 -11.01 -20.25 -8.26
N SER A 432 -11.67 -21.34 -8.65
CA SER A 432 -12.78 -21.31 -9.62
C SER A 432 -13.96 -20.46 -9.13
N TYR A 433 -14.09 -20.29 -7.81
CA TYR A 433 -15.04 -19.35 -7.22
C TYR A 433 -14.55 -17.90 -7.28
N LEU A 434 -13.36 -17.58 -7.83
CA LEU A 434 -12.85 -16.21 -7.88
C LEU A 434 -13.77 -15.27 -8.63
N ASP A 435 -14.26 -15.70 -9.81
CA ASP A 435 -15.24 -14.90 -10.55
C ASP A 435 -16.58 -14.87 -9.82
N THR A 436 -17.05 -15.99 -9.28
CA THR A 436 -18.33 -16.05 -8.54
C THR A 436 -18.32 -15.21 -7.28
N VAL A 437 -17.24 -15.25 -6.51
CA VAL A 437 -17.03 -14.52 -5.25
C VAL A 437 -16.62 -13.08 -5.53
N GLY A 438 -15.81 -12.83 -6.55
CA GLY A 438 -15.49 -11.48 -7.02
C GLY A 438 -16.73 -10.76 -7.52
N GLN A 439 -17.56 -11.43 -8.32
CA GLN A 439 -18.87 -10.93 -8.74
C GLN A 439 -19.86 -10.88 -7.58
N PHE A 440 -19.80 -11.80 -6.61
CA PHE A 440 -20.58 -11.71 -5.37
C PHE A 440 -20.17 -10.47 -4.58
N ILE A 441 -18.88 -10.17 -4.44
CA ILE A 441 -18.41 -8.91 -3.82
C ILE A 441 -18.94 -7.76 -4.66
N VAL A 442 -18.64 -7.67 -5.96
CA VAL A 442 -19.15 -6.59 -6.83
C VAL A 442 -20.67 -6.40 -6.74
N LYS A 443 -21.43 -7.50 -6.63
CA LYS A 443 -22.90 -7.49 -6.55
C LYS A 443 -23.40 -7.06 -5.17
N ASN A 444 -22.80 -7.57 -4.10
CA ASN A 444 -23.21 -7.30 -2.71
C ASN A 444 -22.49 -6.09 -2.09
N SER A 445 -21.47 -5.58 -2.79
CA SER A 445 -20.74 -4.36 -2.53
C SER A 445 -21.10 -3.28 -3.55
N GLY A 446 -22.26 -3.37 -4.22
CA GLY A 446 -22.80 -2.39 -5.18
C GLY A 446 -21.80 -1.87 -6.21
N GLY A 447 -21.69 -2.55 -7.35
CA GLY A 447 -20.72 -2.29 -8.42
C GLY A 447 -20.40 -0.81 -8.68
N VAL A 448 -19.16 -0.43 -8.39
CA VAL A 448 -18.53 0.75 -8.98
C VAL A 448 -18.21 0.42 -10.43
N ALA A 449 -19.18 0.62 -11.32
CA ALA A 449 -18.88 0.82 -12.73
C ALA A 449 -18.26 2.22 -12.85
N LEU A 450 -16.92 2.30 -12.90
CA LEU A 450 -16.27 3.42 -13.57
C LEU A 450 -16.81 3.43 -15.00
N GLY A 451 -17.48 4.50 -15.41
CA GLY A 451 -18.23 4.58 -16.66
C GLY A 451 -17.40 4.23 -17.91
N PRO A 452 -18.06 4.01 -19.07
CA PRO A 452 -17.38 3.63 -20.30
C PRO A 452 -16.32 4.66 -20.69
N GLN A 453 -15.11 4.19 -20.94
CA GLN A 453 -14.00 4.96 -21.48
C GLN A 453 -14.34 5.41 -22.91
N GLU A 454 -14.76 6.66 -23.10
CA GLU A 454 -14.86 7.24 -24.44
C GLU A 454 -13.46 7.59 -24.97
N GLN A 455 -13.14 7.08 -26.15
CA GLN A 455 -11.97 7.48 -26.93
C GLN A 455 -12.19 8.89 -27.49
N PRO A 456 -11.24 9.83 -27.36
CA PRO A 456 -11.36 11.12 -28.03
C PRO A 456 -11.13 10.91 -29.53
N THR A 457 -12.18 11.10 -30.32
CA THR A 457 -12.10 11.28 -31.77
C THR A 457 -12.26 12.77 -32.07
N GLY A 458 -11.16 13.47 -32.33
CA GLY A 458 -11.21 14.89 -32.74
C GLY A 458 -9.83 15.55 -32.76
N PRO A 459 -9.51 16.37 -33.78
CA PRO A 459 -8.17 16.94 -33.96
C PRO A 459 -7.92 18.10 -32.99
N ASP A 460 -6.70 18.12 -32.44
CA ASP A 460 -6.14 19.16 -31.57
C ASP A 460 -6.18 20.56 -32.22
N PRO A 461 -6.86 21.56 -31.62
CA PRO A 461 -7.01 22.90 -32.20
C PRO A 461 -5.82 23.88 -32.08
N TRP A 462 -4.69 23.58 -31.43
CA TRP A 462 -3.59 24.57 -31.33
C TRP A 462 -2.19 23.98 -31.52
N GLY A 463 -1.79 23.85 -32.79
CA GLY A 463 -0.43 23.52 -33.18
C GLY A 463 0.57 24.68 -33.07
N MET A 464 1.83 24.31 -32.78
CA MET A 464 3.14 24.89 -33.17
C MET A 464 4.14 24.63 -32.02
N GLU A 465 5.31 24.01 -32.15
CA GLU A 465 6.11 23.52 -33.26
C GLU A 465 6.87 22.26 -32.78
N ASN A 466 6.83 21.17 -33.54
CA ASN A 466 8.01 20.30 -33.66
C ASN A 466 8.28 20.18 -35.16
N ARG A 467 9.27 20.92 -35.63
CA ARG A 467 9.66 20.96 -37.04
C ARG A 467 10.00 19.56 -37.52
N TYR A 468 9.20 19.12 -38.48
CA TYR A 468 9.40 17.97 -39.33
C TYR A 468 10.81 18.02 -39.95
N ARG A 469 11.69 17.12 -39.52
CA ARG A 469 12.78 16.62 -40.35
C ARG A 469 12.27 15.33 -40.99
N PRO A 470 12.13 15.26 -42.33
CA PRO A 470 11.91 13.97 -42.97
C PRO A 470 13.17 13.14 -42.70
N ASP A 471 12.98 11.93 -42.17
CA ASP A 471 13.98 10.85 -41.95
C ASP A 471 14.57 10.63 -40.54
N ALA A 472 13.94 11.11 -39.46
CA ALA A 472 14.27 10.64 -38.10
C ALA A 472 13.05 10.00 -37.41
N PRO A 473 13.10 8.74 -36.95
CA PRO A 473 12.03 8.16 -36.15
C PRO A 473 11.88 8.92 -34.82
N PRO A 474 10.64 9.06 -34.28
CA PRO A 474 10.39 9.80 -33.06
C PRO A 474 11.19 9.20 -31.88
N PRO A 475 11.67 10.03 -30.92
CA PRO A 475 12.28 9.52 -29.71
C PRO A 475 11.24 8.71 -28.94
N GLN A 476 11.43 7.39 -28.91
CA GLN A 476 10.62 6.49 -28.11
C GLN A 476 10.81 6.87 -26.63
N GLN A 477 9.72 7.19 -25.93
CA GLN A 477 9.71 7.14 -24.47
C GLN A 477 10.16 5.73 -24.06
N VAL A 478 11.35 5.63 -23.45
CA VAL A 478 11.94 4.34 -23.08
C VAL A 478 11.17 3.80 -21.89
N LYS A 479 10.22 2.89 -22.15
CA LYS A 479 9.55 2.12 -21.10
C LYS A 479 10.61 1.43 -20.22
N PRO A 480 10.47 1.44 -18.88
CA PRO A 480 11.42 0.76 -18.00
C PRO A 480 11.45 -0.74 -18.33
N LYS A 481 12.66 -1.27 -18.59
CA LYS A 481 12.85 -2.68 -18.94
C LYS A 481 12.62 -3.56 -17.72
N ARG A 482 11.82 -4.62 -17.88
CA ARG A 482 11.50 -5.60 -16.82
C ARG A 482 12.51 -6.76 -16.76
N ILE A 483 13.34 -6.90 -17.79
CA ILE A 483 14.42 -7.90 -17.87
C ILE A 483 15.77 -7.22 -18.20
N PRO A 484 16.90 -7.69 -17.62
CA PRO A 484 17.02 -8.82 -16.71
C PRO A 484 16.57 -8.49 -15.28
N GLN A 485 15.89 -9.44 -14.64
CA GLN A 485 15.63 -9.38 -13.21
C GLN A 485 16.94 -9.63 -12.45
N ARG A 486 17.25 -8.78 -11.45
CA ARG A 486 18.50 -8.87 -10.67
C ARG A 486 18.28 -9.18 -9.19
N SER A 487 17.10 -8.91 -8.65
CA SER A 487 16.78 -9.16 -7.24
C SER A 487 16.00 -10.47 -7.08
N TYR A 488 16.43 -11.29 -6.12
CA TYR A 488 15.77 -12.54 -5.74
C TYR A 488 14.42 -12.26 -5.10
N LEU A 489 13.43 -13.08 -5.44
CA LEU A 489 12.11 -13.01 -4.83
C LEU A 489 12.04 -13.90 -3.60
N SER A 490 11.24 -13.48 -2.63
CA SER A 490 10.93 -14.23 -1.41
C SER A 490 9.43 -14.48 -1.29
N ILE A 491 9.07 -15.49 -0.49
CA ILE A 491 7.69 -15.80 -0.12
C ILE A 491 7.65 -15.93 1.40
N THR A 492 7.59 -14.80 2.10
CA THR A 492 7.72 -14.69 3.56
C THR A 492 6.44 -14.25 4.28
N ALA A 493 5.40 -13.85 3.55
CA ALA A 493 4.12 -13.50 4.16
C ALA A 493 3.57 -14.68 4.97
N ALA A 494 3.30 -14.45 6.26
CA ALA A 494 2.84 -15.45 7.22
C ALA A 494 2.20 -14.79 8.45
N ASN A 495 1.35 -15.52 9.15
CA ASN A 495 0.85 -15.16 10.47
C ASN A 495 1.50 -16.09 11.52
N LEU A 496 2.61 -15.65 12.11
CA LEU A 496 3.38 -16.43 13.09
C LEU A 496 2.55 -16.87 14.31
N PRO A 497 1.71 -16.00 14.92
CA PRO A 497 0.77 -16.42 15.96
C PRO A 497 -0.14 -17.58 15.53
N THR A 498 -0.69 -17.56 14.32
CA THR A 498 -1.54 -18.64 13.80
C THR A 498 -0.76 -19.94 13.63
N ILE A 499 0.44 -19.87 13.06
CA ILE A 499 1.32 -21.05 12.89
C ILE A 499 1.65 -21.66 14.26
N GLN A 500 2.03 -20.82 15.22
CA GLN A 500 2.35 -21.24 16.58
C GLN A 500 1.14 -21.87 17.27
N SER A 501 -0.04 -21.27 17.13
CA SER A 501 -1.29 -21.82 17.65
C SER A 501 -1.58 -23.20 17.05
N LYS A 502 -1.38 -23.37 15.75
CA LYS A 502 -1.62 -24.66 15.08
C LYS A 502 -0.63 -25.74 15.49
N VAL A 503 0.64 -25.38 15.71
CA VAL A 503 1.61 -26.32 16.30
C VAL A 503 1.15 -26.76 17.69
N ASN A 504 0.72 -25.83 18.55
CA ASN A 504 0.26 -26.15 19.90
C ASN A 504 -0.99 -27.05 19.90
N GLU A 505 -1.94 -26.79 19.01
CA GLU A 505 -3.15 -27.59 18.83
C GLU A 505 -2.80 -29.02 18.42
N LEU A 506 -2.02 -29.19 17.35
CA LEU A 506 -1.61 -30.52 16.87
C LEU A 506 -0.75 -31.25 17.90
N ASN A 507 0.11 -30.54 18.62
CA ASN A 507 0.89 -31.12 19.70
C ASN A 507 0.00 -31.66 20.83
N LYS A 508 -1.05 -30.91 21.18
CA LYS A 508 -2.04 -31.36 22.16
C LYS A 508 -2.77 -32.62 21.69
N GLU A 509 -3.18 -32.67 20.42
CA GLU A 509 -3.81 -33.87 19.86
C GLU A 509 -2.90 -35.10 19.91
N LEU A 510 -1.60 -34.95 19.61
CA LEU A 510 -0.62 -36.04 19.72
C LEU A 510 -0.53 -36.56 21.15
N LEU A 511 -0.47 -35.64 22.13
CA LEU A 511 -0.45 -35.99 23.55
C LEU A 511 -1.73 -36.70 24.01
N GLU A 512 -2.89 -36.24 23.54
CA GLU A 512 -4.20 -36.85 23.83
C GLU A 512 -4.33 -38.26 23.21
N LYS A 513 -3.75 -38.48 22.02
CA LYS A 513 -3.66 -39.81 21.38
C LYS A 513 -2.60 -40.72 21.99
N GLY A 514 -1.81 -40.22 22.94
CA GLY A 514 -0.76 -40.99 23.62
C GLY A 514 0.56 -41.08 22.85
N GLU A 515 0.73 -40.33 21.76
CA GLU A 515 1.91 -40.31 20.88
C GLU A 515 3.01 -39.39 21.44
N LYS A 516 3.44 -39.69 22.67
CA LYS A 516 4.37 -38.84 23.45
C LYS A 516 5.80 -38.83 22.92
N ASP A 517 6.17 -39.83 22.11
CA ASP A 517 7.49 -39.99 21.51
C ASP A 517 7.75 -38.98 20.38
N ILE A 518 6.71 -38.55 19.68
CA ILE A 518 6.79 -37.56 18.59
C ILE A 518 6.27 -36.17 18.99
N ALA A 519 5.49 -36.08 20.07
CA ALA A 519 5.03 -34.81 20.63
C ALA A 519 6.19 -33.94 21.14
N LEU A 520 5.96 -32.62 21.16
CA LEU A 520 6.79 -31.62 21.80
C LEU A 520 6.48 -31.55 23.29
N ASN A 521 7.52 -31.62 24.12
CA ASN A 521 7.42 -31.39 25.55
C ASN A 521 7.28 -29.87 25.86
N PRO A 522 6.94 -29.48 27.11
CA PRO A 522 6.73 -28.07 27.46
C PRO A 522 7.92 -27.14 27.16
N ASP A 523 9.16 -27.62 27.33
CA ASP A 523 10.36 -26.84 27.05
C ASP A 523 10.58 -26.66 25.56
N GLU A 524 10.31 -27.70 24.76
CA GLU A 524 10.34 -27.65 23.29
C GLU A 524 9.27 -26.67 22.74
N VAL A 525 8.06 -26.68 23.30
CA VAL A 525 7.01 -25.71 22.94
C VAL A 525 7.45 -24.27 23.27
N SER A 526 8.07 -24.06 24.43
CA SER A 526 8.60 -22.75 24.83
C SER A 526 9.76 -22.30 23.93
N ALA A 527 10.65 -23.20 23.54
CA ALA A 527 11.73 -22.90 22.60
C ALA A 527 11.21 -22.56 21.20
N LEU A 528 10.19 -23.26 20.70
CA LEU A 528 9.54 -22.92 19.44
C LEU A 528 8.80 -21.57 19.50
N ALA A 529 8.21 -21.23 20.65
CA ALA A 529 7.64 -19.90 20.89
C ALA A 529 8.71 -18.80 20.79
N LYS A 530 9.90 -19.03 21.36
CA LYS A 530 11.04 -18.11 21.23
C LYS A 530 11.49 -17.97 19.78
N LEU A 531 11.55 -19.07 19.02
CA LEU A 531 11.81 -19.01 17.58
C LEU A 531 10.78 -18.13 16.86
N CYS A 532 9.48 -18.31 17.14
CA CYS A 532 8.43 -17.49 16.54
C CYS A 532 8.61 -15.99 16.89
N GLY A 533 8.97 -15.68 18.13
CA GLY A 533 9.33 -14.32 18.54
C GLY A 533 10.54 -13.77 17.78
N SER A 534 11.60 -14.56 17.60
CA SER A 534 12.76 -14.18 16.79
C SER A 534 12.40 -13.96 15.32
N LEU A 535 11.57 -14.82 14.72
CA LEU A 535 11.08 -14.67 13.35
C LEU A 535 10.23 -13.40 13.19
N GLN A 536 9.41 -13.06 14.18
CA GLN A 536 8.64 -11.82 14.21
C GLN A 536 9.55 -10.59 14.26
N ALA A 537 10.65 -10.67 15.02
CA ALA A 537 11.66 -9.61 15.06
C ALA A 537 12.43 -9.48 13.73
N VAL A 538 12.70 -10.59 13.02
CA VAL A 538 13.36 -10.55 11.69
C VAL A 538 12.49 -9.94 10.61
N ALA A 539 11.17 -10.14 10.69
CA ALA A 539 10.22 -9.55 9.76
C ALA A 539 10.17 -8.00 9.81
N SER A 540 10.91 -7.37 10.73
CA SER A 540 11.15 -5.93 10.82
C SER A 540 12.57 -5.61 10.32
N PRO A 541 12.75 -4.94 9.17
CA PRO A 541 14.08 -4.50 8.71
C PRO A 541 14.71 -3.49 9.70
N PRO A 542 16.06 -3.48 9.88
CA PRO A 542 17.08 -4.24 9.18
C PRO A 542 17.67 -5.35 10.06
N TYR A 543 16.91 -6.37 10.43
CA TYR A 543 17.47 -7.51 11.17
C TYR A 543 17.91 -8.61 10.22
N GLN A 544 19.23 -8.77 10.02
CA GLN A 544 19.80 -10.05 9.61
C GLN A 544 20.06 -10.84 10.89
N ALA A 545 19.37 -11.97 11.08
CA ALA A 545 19.68 -12.85 12.19
C ALA A 545 21.11 -13.38 12.02
N GLY A 546 22.05 -12.87 12.82
CA GLY A 546 23.41 -13.37 12.83
C GLY A 546 23.46 -14.87 13.11
N ALA A 547 24.52 -15.54 12.63
CA ALA A 547 24.73 -16.99 12.75
C ALA A 547 24.80 -17.53 14.20
N HIS A 548 24.58 -16.67 15.20
CA HIS A 548 24.75 -16.97 16.63
C HIS A 548 23.46 -16.85 17.46
N ASN A 549 22.30 -16.56 16.85
CA ASN A 549 21.05 -16.58 17.60
C ASN A 549 20.58 -18.03 17.81
N THR A 550 20.74 -18.51 19.04
CA THR A 550 20.46 -19.88 19.47
C THR A 550 19.00 -20.30 19.31
N SER A 551 18.07 -19.34 19.21
CA SER A 551 16.65 -19.66 18.93
C SER A 551 16.45 -20.21 17.52
N PHE A 552 17.30 -19.85 16.54
CA PHE A 552 17.21 -20.40 15.19
C PHE A 552 17.81 -21.80 15.09
N SER A 553 18.95 -22.08 15.74
CA SER A 553 19.54 -23.41 15.73
C SER A 553 18.65 -24.42 16.48
N SER A 554 18.26 -24.09 17.73
CA SER A 554 17.31 -24.92 18.49
C SER A 554 15.95 -25.01 17.79
N GLY A 555 15.50 -23.92 17.18
CA GLY A 555 14.28 -23.90 16.38
C GLY A 555 14.33 -24.82 15.16
N LEU A 556 15.46 -24.89 14.45
CA LEU A 556 15.65 -25.79 13.32
C LEU A 556 15.64 -27.26 13.74
N GLU A 557 16.20 -27.61 14.91
CA GLU A 557 16.12 -28.96 15.47
C GLU A 557 14.66 -29.37 15.74
N LEU A 558 13.87 -28.47 16.33
CA LEU A 558 12.45 -28.70 16.62
C LEU A 558 11.61 -28.78 15.34
N ILE A 559 11.84 -27.89 14.39
CA ILE A 559 11.20 -27.94 13.08
C ILE A 559 11.54 -29.25 12.38
N SER A 560 12.80 -29.68 12.42
CA SER A 560 13.22 -30.97 11.87
C SER A 560 12.42 -32.11 12.48
N LYS A 561 12.30 -32.15 13.81
CA LYS A 561 11.48 -33.16 14.53
C LYS A 561 10.02 -33.14 14.03
N ILE A 562 9.40 -31.97 13.90
CA ILE A 562 8.02 -31.84 13.39
C ILE A 562 7.91 -32.44 11.99
N ILE A 563 8.78 -32.03 11.05
CA ILE A 563 8.65 -32.42 9.64
C ILE A 563 9.07 -33.87 9.37
N THR A 564 9.89 -34.49 10.23
CA THR A 564 10.28 -35.90 10.07
C THR A 564 9.38 -36.86 10.84
N SER A 565 8.90 -36.47 12.03
CA SER A 565 8.30 -37.42 12.98
C SER A 565 6.79 -37.29 13.11
N TRP A 566 6.19 -36.11 12.87
CA TRP A 566 4.73 -36.00 12.90
C TRP A 566 4.09 -36.70 11.70
N HIS A 567 2.80 -37.05 11.81
CA HIS A 567 2.04 -37.58 10.67
C HIS A 567 2.06 -36.62 9.48
N PRO A 568 2.19 -37.08 8.22
CA PRO A 568 2.32 -36.22 7.04
C PRO A 568 1.31 -35.07 6.95
N GLN A 569 0.04 -35.32 7.27
CA GLN A 569 -1.04 -34.32 7.30
C GLN A 569 -0.85 -33.19 8.35
N ASN A 570 0.00 -33.41 9.36
CA ASN A 570 0.22 -32.50 10.48
C ASN A 570 1.52 -31.70 10.34
N ARG A 571 2.32 -31.92 9.29
CA ARG A 571 3.65 -31.31 9.12
C ARG A 571 3.63 -29.89 8.59
N LEU A 572 2.49 -29.44 8.07
CA LEU A 572 2.34 -28.16 7.39
C LEU A 572 2.87 -26.97 8.23
N PRO A 573 2.54 -26.82 9.53
CA PRO A 573 3.04 -25.70 10.32
C PRO A 573 4.56 -25.72 10.51
N GLY A 574 5.18 -26.90 10.62
CA GLY A 574 6.63 -27.05 10.69
C GLY A 574 7.32 -26.62 9.39
N LEU A 575 6.76 -27.03 8.24
CA LEU A 575 7.22 -26.58 6.93
C LEU A 575 7.02 -25.06 6.73
N ASP A 576 5.96 -24.50 7.31
CA ASP A 576 5.67 -23.07 7.24
C ASP A 576 6.69 -22.25 8.04
N LEU A 577 7.04 -22.72 9.25
CA LEU A 577 8.16 -22.13 10.00
C LEU A 577 9.48 -22.28 9.26
N LEU A 578 9.75 -23.45 8.66
CA LEU A 578 11.02 -23.70 7.96
C LEU A 578 11.26 -22.71 6.82
N ARG A 579 10.23 -22.42 6.00
CA ARG A 579 10.39 -21.45 4.91
C ARG A 579 10.70 -20.04 5.42
N LEU A 580 10.21 -19.67 6.59
CA LEU A 580 10.48 -18.36 7.20
C LEU A 580 11.90 -18.31 7.74
N VAL A 581 12.34 -19.38 8.41
CA VAL A 581 13.73 -19.53 8.87
C VAL A 581 14.71 -19.47 7.70
N ALA A 582 14.39 -20.11 6.57
CA ALA A 582 15.21 -20.08 5.37
C ALA A 582 15.45 -18.67 4.80
N ALA A 583 14.46 -17.77 4.92
CA ALA A 583 14.60 -16.37 4.54
C ALA A 583 15.31 -15.53 5.62
N ALA A 584 15.20 -15.92 6.89
CA ALA A 584 15.61 -15.12 8.03
C ALA A 584 17.10 -15.25 8.39
N THR A 585 17.72 -16.40 8.13
CA THR A 585 19.08 -16.71 8.62
C THR A 585 19.87 -17.65 7.70
N PRO A 586 21.20 -17.49 7.59
CA PRO A 586 22.05 -18.44 6.87
C PRO A 586 22.10 -19.81 7.54
N LEU A 587 21.70 -19.93 8.82
CA LEU A 587 21.68 -21.20 9.56
C LEU A 587 20.82 -22.26 8.88
N ALA A 588 19.77 -21.89 8.13
CA ALA A 588 19.00 -22.86 7.37
C ALA A 588 19.83 -23.62 6.32
N ALA A 589 20.92 -23.03 5.83
CA ALA A 589 21.81 -23.61 4.82
C ALA A 589 23.15 -24.13 5.39
N THR A 590 23.47 -23.80 6.64
CA THR A 590 24.77 -24.11 7.25
C THR A 590 24.68 -25.00 8.48
N HIS A 591 23.58 -24.95 9.23
CA HIS A 591 23.41 -25.74 10.44
C HIS A 591 23.14 -27.20 10.10
N GLU A 592 23.97 -28.09 10.67
CA GLU A 592 23.80 -29.53 10.58
C GLU A 592 22.81 -29.99 11.65
N LEU A 593 21.76 -30.69 11.21
CA LEU A 593 20.69 -31.19 12.05
C LEU A 593 20.92 -32.69 12.30
N MET A 594 19.99 -33.56 11.91
CA MET A 594 20.16 -35.00 12.09
C MET A 594 21.13 -35.60 11.07
N ASN A 595 22.10 -36.39 11.55
CA ASN A 595 23.05 -37.13 10.73
C ASN A 595 23.87 -36.26 9.74
N GLY A 596 24.15 -35.00 10.10
CA GLY A 596 24.89 -34.06 9.24
C GLY A 596 24.07 -33.44 8.11
N LEU A 597 22.76 -33.69 8.06
CA LEU A 597 21.87 -33.16 7.04
C LEU A 597 21.50 -31.69 7.32
N LYS A 598 21.41 -30.87 6.27
CA LYS A 598 20.93 -29.48 6.32
C LYS A 598 19.43 -29.42 6.05
N ALA A 599 18.81 -28.27 6.26
CA ALA A 599 17.35 -28.11 6.12
C ALA A 599 16.79 -28.61 4.77
N GLY A 600 17.50 -28.34 3.66
CA GLY A 600 17.07 -28.82 2.34
C GLY A 600 17.18 -30.33 2.16
N ASP A 601 18.15 -30.99 2.79
CA ASP A 601 18.31 -32.44 2.75
C ASP A 601 17.22 -33.15 3.56
N ILE A 602 16.77 -32.51 4.65
CA ILE A 602 15.68 -32.99 5.48
C ILE A 602 14.35 -32.88 4.75
N LEU A 603 14.13 -31.83 3.95
CA LEU A 603 12.92 -31.74 3.12
C LEU A 603 12.80 -32.94 2.16
N GLU A 604 13.90 -33.37 1.56
CA GLU A 604 13.95 -34.54 0.68
C GLU A 604 13.65 -35.84 1.43
N THR A 605 14.35 -36.06 2.54
CA THR A 605 14.29 -37.31 3.31
C THR A 605 13.04 -37.43 4.18
N SER A 606 12.41 -36.32 4.56
CA SER A 606 11.18 -36.30 5.35
C SER A 606 9.95 -36.76 4.57
N GLY A 607 9.99 -36.78 3.24
CA GLY A 607 8.80 -37.01 2.43
C GLY A 607 7.93 -35.76 2.24
N ALA A 608 8.46 -34.55 2.50
CA ALA A 608 7.73 -33.30 2.26
C ALA A 608 7.35 -33.09 0.79
N PHE A 609 8.01 -33.78 -0.13
CA PHE A 609 7.74 -33.78 -1.58
C PHE A 609 6.80 -34.91 -2.05
N ASP A 610 6.07 -35.55 -1.13
CA ASP A 610 5.01 -36.51 -1.48
C ASP A 610 3.81 -35.79 -2.14
N ILE A 611 3.51 -36.18 -3.38
CA ILE A 611 2.45 -35.60 -4.20
C ILE A 611 1.04 -35.77 -3.61
N SER A 612 0.85 -36.74 -2.71
CA SER A 612 -0.42 -36.92 -1.99
C SER A 612 -0.69 -35.78 -0.99
N HIS A 613 0.33 -34.99 -0.64
CA HIS A 613 0.25 -33.86 0.28
C HIS A 613 0.69 -32.56 -0.40
N PRO A 614 -0.05 -32.03 -1.39
CA PRO A 614 0.39 -30.93 -2.24
C PRO A 614 0.69 -29.62 -1.47
N ASN A 615 0.09 -29.41 -0.30
CA ASN A 615 0.39 -28.25 0.56
C ASN A 615 1.76 -28.39 1.25
N ASN A 616 2.19 -29.60 1.59
CA ASN A 616 3.54 -29.85 2.09
C ASN A 616 4.56 -29.60 0.97
N VAL A 617 4.29 -30.10 -0.23
CA VAL A 617 5.13 -29.85 -1.42
C VAL A 617 5.25 -28.34 -1.67
N MET A 618 4.14 -27.61 -1.55
CA MET A 618 4.10 -26.17 -1.72
C MET A 618 5.00 -25.44 -0.70
N LEU A 619 4.89 -25.73 0.60
CA LEU A 619 5.73 -25.09 1.60
C LEU A 619 7.20 -25.50 1.50
N ALA A 620 7.49 -26.77 1.21
CA ALA A 620 8.84 -27.25 0.94
C ALA A 620 9.48 -26.52 -0.26
N THR A 621 8.71 -26.32 -1.33
CA THR A 621 9.15 -25.53 -2.49
C THR A 621 9.40 -24.06 -2.11
N ARG A 622 8.54 -23.46 -1.27
CA ARG A 622 8.76 -22.10 -0.74
C ARG A 622 10.01 -22.00 0.12
N THR A 623 10.38 -23.04 0.86
CA THR A 623 11.65 -23.08 1.58
C THR A 623 12.83 -22.96 0.62
N PHE A 624 12.83 -23.72 -0.48
CA PHE A 624 13.86 -23.58 -1.52
C PHE A 624 13.88 -22.19 -2.16
N VAL A 625 12.72 -21.56 -2.37
CA VAL A 625 12.66 -20.16 -2.83
C VAL A 625 13.36 -19.21 -1.86
N ASN A 626 13.08 -19.35 -0.57
CA ASN A 626 13.56 -18.45 0.47
C ASN A 626 15.04 -18.65 0.81
N LEU A 627 15.62 -19.82 0.52
CA LEU A 627 17.07 -20.03 0.66
C LEU A 627 17.90 -19.08 -0.24
N PHE A 628 17.33 -18.50 -1.29
CA PHE A 628 18.04 -17.51 -2.12
C PHE A 628 18.29 -16.17 -1.42
N GLN A 629 17.66 -15.91 -0.27
CA GLN A 629 17.76 -14.63 0.43
C GLN A 629 19.11 -14.43 1.13
N THR A 630 19.85 -15.51 1.43
CA THR A 630 21.19 -15.47 2.03
C THR A 630 22.25 -15.96 1.06
N GLU A 631 23.52 -15.58 1.27
CA GLU A 631 24.63 -16.00 0.40
C GLU A 631 24.87 -17.51 0.51
N GLU A 632 24.92 -18.01 1.73
CA GLU A 632 25.10 -19.42 2.05
C GLU A 632 23.94 -20.28 1.53
N GLY A 633 22.72 -19.74 1.58
CA GLY A 633 21.56 -20.40 0.99
C GLY A 633 21.63 -20.43 -0.53
N ARG A 634 22.08 -19.37 -1.20
CA ARG A 634 22.33 -19.39 -2.66
C ARG A 634 23.39 -20.42 -3.04
N ASP A 635 24.49 -20.51 -2.30
CA ASP A 635 25.53 -21.51 -2.56
C ASP A 635 25.03 -22.93 -2.31
N TYR A 636 24.20 -23.14 -1.28
CA TYR A 636 23.53 -24.42 -1.06
C TYR A 636 22.62 -24.80 -2.25
N MET A 637 21.76 -23.88 -2.71
CA MET A 637 20.87 -24.12 -3.84
C MET A 637 21.63 -24.31 -5.16
N ASP A 638 22.76 -23.63 -5.34
CA ASP A 638 23.63 -23.76 -6.51
C ASP A 638 24.29 -25.14 -6.59
N ASN A 639 24.76 -25.67 -5.46
CA ASN A 639 25.37 -27.00 -5.39
C ASN A 639 24.36 -28.13 -5.66
N ARG A 640 23.08 -27.88 -5.43
CA ARG A 640 21.98 -28.85 -5.58
C ARG A 640 21.04 -28.55 -6.74
N PHE A 641 21.48 -27.77 -7.73
CA PHE A 641 20.64 -27.31 -8.84
C PHE A 641 19.85 -28.44 -9.50
N GLU A 642 20.53 -29.47 -10.01
CA GLU A 642 19.89 -30.56 -10.75
C GLU A 642 18.92 -31.37 -9.86
N GLN A 643 19.34 -31.70 -8.64
CA GLN A 643 18.52 -32.45 -7.68
C GLN A 643 17.25 -31.69 -7.32
N THR A 644 17.38 -30.39 -7.04
CA THR A 644 16.26 -29.51 -6.65
C THR A 644 15.25 -29.37 -7.78
N ILE A 645 15.73 -29.13 -9.01
CA ILE A 645 14.87 -29.01 -10.18
C ILE A 645 14.14 -30.32 -10.44
N GLN A 646 14.85 -31.46 -10.50
CA GLN A 646 14.23 -32.77 -10.75
C GLN A 646 13.19 -33.13 -9.68
N LEU A 647 13.51 -32.88 -8.40
CA LEU A 647 12.61 -33.14 -7.29
C LEU A 647 11.34 -32.29 -7.38
N THR A 648 11.49 -30.98 -7.59
CA THR A 648 10.38 -30.04 -7.64
C THR A 648 9.51 -30.29 -8.88
N GLU A 649 10.11 -30.59 -10.04
CA GLU A 649 9.38 -30.96 -11.25
C GLU A 649 8.54 -32.22 -11.03
N ARG A 650 9.15 -33.27 -10.47
CA ARG A 650 8.44 -34.52 -10.16
C ARG A 650 7.30 -34.30 -9.18
N ALA A 651 7.53 -33.56 -8.10
CA ALA A 651 6.55 -33.35 -7.05
C ALA A 651 5.42 -32.37 -7.43
N SER A 652 5.62 -31.56 -8.47
CA SER A 652 4.63 -30.62 -8.99
C SER A 652 3.98 -31.08 -10.30
N ALA A 653 4.35 -32.26 -10.81
CA ALA A 653 3.83 -32.77 -12.07
C ALA A 653 2.31 -32.94 -12.01
N GLY A 654 1.60 -32.26 -12.92
CA GLY A 654 0.14 -32.33 -13.02
C GLY A 654 -0.62 -31.68 -11.85
N THR A 655 0.05 -30.93 -10.97
CA THR A 655 -0.61 -30.28 -9.84
C THR A 655 -1.64 -29.24 -10.31
N THR A 656 -2.79 -29.19 -9.63
CA THR A 656 -3.78 -28.12 -9.77
C THR A 656 -3.61 -27.05 -8.68
N ASN A 657 -2.71 -27.27 -7.71
CA ASN A 657 -2.46 -26.33 -6.62
C ASN A 657 -1.77 -25.07 -7.15
N ARG A 658 -2.54 -23.98 -7.27
CA ARG A 658 -2.05 -22.67 -7.75
C ARG A 658 -0.86 -22.16 -6.93
N ASN A 659 -0.87 -22.31 -5.62
CA ASN A 659 0.20 -21.83 -4.74
C ASN A 659 1.51 -22.60 -4.95
N LEU A 660 1.44 -23.90 -5.23
CA LEU A 660 2.60 -24.71 -5.63
C LEU A 660 3.14 -24.27 -7.00
N LYS A 661 2.26 -23.98 -7.97
CA LYS A 661 2.66 -23.46 -9.29
C LYS A 661 3.40 -22.13 -9.18
N ILE A 662 2.90 -21.20 -8.37
CA ILE A 662 3.56 -19.90 -8.10
C ILE A 662 4.90 -20.11 -7.40
N ALA A 663 4.96 -20.98 -6.39
CA ALA A 663 6.21 -21.28 -5.67
C ALA A 663 7.27 -21.86 -6.63
N LYS A 664 6.87 -22.81 -7.49
CA LYS A 664 7.71 -23.39 -8.54
C LYS A 664 8.21 -22.33 -9.53
N ALA A 665 7.32 -21.52 -10.09
CA ALA A 665 7.71 -20.46 -11.03
C ALA A 665 8.67 -19.44 -10.38
N THR A 666 8.47 -19.13 -9.09
CA THR A 666 9.36 -18.26 -8.31
C THR A 666 10.73 -18.91 -8.09
N LEU A 667 10.79 -20.21 -7.79
CA LEU A 667 12.04 -20.96 -7.65
C LEU A 667 12.86 -20.95 -8.94
N LEU A 668 12.20 -21.23 -10.08
CA LEU A 668 12.85 -21.20 -11.39
C LEU A 668 13.34 -19.79 -11.74
N LEU A 669 12.58 -18.74 -11.41
CA LEU A 669 13.05 -17.35 -11.59
C LEU A 669 14.27 -17.05 -10.72
N ASN A 670 14.30 -17.45 -9.44
CA ASN A 670 15.46 -17.25 -8.59
C ASN A 670 16.71 -17.98 -9.12
N TYR A 671 16.55 -19.19 -9.66
CA TYR A 671 17.63 -19.87 -10.38
C TYR A 671 18.05 -19.13 -11.64
N ALA A 672 17.12 -18.58 -12.41
CA ALA A 672 17.46 -17.78 -13.60
C ALA A 672 18.33 -16.56 -13.25
N ILE A 673 18.02 -15.89 -12.13
CA ILE A 673 18.82 -14.78 -11.61
C ILE A 673 20.23 -15.26 -11.22
N LEU A 674 20.33 -16.34 -10.43
CA LEU A 674 21.62 -16.90 -9.97
C LEU A 674 22.50 -17.39 -11.13
N ILE A 675 21.92 -18.09 -12.09
CA ILE A 675 22.62 -18.60 -13.28
C ILE A 675 23.13 -17.44 -14.13
N THR A 676 22.30 -16.41 -14.33
CA THR A 676 22.66 -15.21 -15.09
C THR A 676 23.77 -14.44 -14.39
N SER A 677 23.73 -14.32 -13.05
CA SER A 677 24.80 -13.66 -12.29
C SER A 677 26.11 -14.44 -12.30
N LYS A 678 26.07 -15.77 -12.34
CA LYS A 678 27.27 -16.64 -12.38
C LYS A 678 27.79 -16.92 -13.80
N GLY A 679 27.07 -16.55 -14.86
CA GLY A 679 27.49 -16.86 -16.23
C GLY A 679 27.33 -18.33 -16.65
N ALA A 680 26.48 -19.11 -15.96
CA ALA A 680 26.47 -20.58 -16.08
C ALA A 680 25.60 -21.09 -17.26
N VAL A 681 26.12 -20.98 -18.49
CA VAL A 681 25.40 -21.30 -19.74
C VAL A 681 24.76 -22.69 -19.76
N HIS A 682 25.47 -23.74 -19.35
CA HIS A 682 24.93 -25.11 -19.35
C HIS A 682 23.65 -25.22 -18.49
N ARG A 683 23.67 -24.61 -17.29
CA ARG A 683 22.52 -24.60 -16.38
C ARG A 683 21.39 -23.72 -16.93
N ALA A 684 21.72 -22.64 -17.62
CA ALA A 684 20.72 -21.81 -18.30
C ALA A 684 19.94 -22.65 -19.31
N VAL A 685 20.61 -23.47 -20.11
CA VAL A 685 19.97 -24.38 -21.07
C VAL A 685 19.08 -25.41 -20.37
N THR A 686 19.55 -26.03 -19.28
CA THR A 686 18.72 -26.95 -18.47
C THR A 686 17.45 -26.26 -17.96
N LEU A 687 17.55 -25.00 -17.52
CA LEU A 687 16.43 -24.26 -16.94
C LEU A 687 15.42 -23.73 -17.98
N LEU A 688 15.79 -23.66 -19.26
CA LEU A 688 14.89 -23.23 -20.33
C LEU A 688 13.68 -24.17 -20.46
N GLU A 689 13.88 -25.48 -20.30
CA GLU A 689 12.80 -26.46 -20.43
C GLU A 689 11.66 -26.25 -19.41
N PRO A 690 11.91 -26.26 -18.08
CA PRO A 690 10.84 -26.09 -17.09
C PRO A 690 10.16 -24.72 -17.19
N LEU A 691 10.91 -23.64 -17.48
CA LEU A 691 10.35 -22.31 -17.71
C LEU A 691 9.43 -22.29 -18.95
N THR A 692 9.92 -22.83 -20.07
CA THR A 692 9.15 -22.91 -21.31
C THR A 692 7.89 -23.76 -21.13
N ASN A 693 7.98 -24.87 -20.39
CA ASN A 693 6.83 -25.72 -20.10
C ASN A 693 5.73 -24.98 -19.32
N ILE A 694 6.10 -24.13 -18.36
CA ILE A 694 5.15 -23.26 -17.66
C ILE A 694 4.53 -22.25 -18.65
N VAL A 695 5.36 -21.54 -19.42
CA VAL A 695 4.88 -20.54 -20.40
C VAL A 695 4.01 -21.20 -21.50
N LYS A 696 4.23 -22.48 -21.83
CA LYS A 696 3.40 -23.23 -22.79
C LYS A 696 2.04 -23.63 -22.24
N LYS A 697 1.91 -23.94 -20.95
CA LYS A 697 0.73 -24.62 -20.39
C LYS A 697 -0.12 -23.77 -19.46
N GLU A 698 0.48 -22.83 -18.73
CA GLU A 698 -0.22 -22.15 -17.64
C GLU A 698 -1.13 -21.01 -18.12
N ILE A 699 -2.28 -20.87 -17.46
CA ILE A 699 -3.26 -19.79 -17.68
C ILE A 699 -3.24 -18.76 -16.56
N ASP A 700 -2.73 -19.14 -15.37
CA ASP A 700 -2.59 -18.22 -14.25
C ASP A 700 -1.58 -17.13 -14.60
N SER A 701 -1.99 -15.88 -14.45
CA SER A 701 -1.20 -14.75 -14.92
C SER A 701 0.07 -14.53 -14.13
N GLU A 702 0.03 -14.78 -12.82
CA GLU A 702 1.19 -14.63 -11.94
C GLU A 702 2.26 -15.69 -12.20
N THR A 703 1.84 -16.96 -12.35
CA THR A 703 2.72 -18.08 -12.69
C THR A 703 3.36 -17.88 -14.07
N THR A 704 2.55 -17.45 -15.04
CA THR A 704 3.03 -17.17 -16.41
C THR A 704 3.98 -15.97 -16.44
N PHE A 705 3.65 -14.89 -15.72
CA PHE A 705 4.50 -13.70 -15.62
C PHE A 705 5.87 -14.05 -15.03
N ARG A 706 5.93 -14.77 -13.89
CA ARG A 706 7.19 -15.17 -13.26
C ARG A 706 8.05 -16.06 -14.17
N ALA A 707 7.42 -16.99 -14.88
CA ALA A 707 8.13 -17.84 -15.83
C ALA A 707 8.64 -17.06 -17.06
N LEU A 708 7.88 -16.07 -17.55
CA LEU A 708 8.33 -15.18 -18.62
C LEU A 708 9.49 -14.28 -18.16
N VAL A 709 9.46 -13.73 -16.94
CA VAL A 709 10.57 -12.95 -16.39
C VAL A 709 11.82 -13.84 -16.26
N GLY A 710 11.66 -15.08 -15.78
CA GLY A 710 12.75 -16.05 -15.66
C GLY A 710 13.36 -16.38 -17.02
N LEU A 711 12.50 -16.69 -18.00
CA LEU A 711 12.91 -16.96 -19.38
C LEU A 711 13.63 -15.75 -19.98
N GLY A 712 13.04 -14.56 -19.89
CA GLY A 712 13.64 -13.32 -20.39
C GLY A 712 14.99 -13.00 -19.74
N THR A 713 15.12 -13.26 -18.44
CA THR A 713 16.37 -13.07 -17.70
C THR A 713 17.47 -13.99 -18.23
N LEU A 714 17.20 -15.29 -18.44
CA LEU A 714 18.17 -16.22 -19.04
C LEU A 714 18.61 -15.81 -20.44
N LEU A 715 17.69 -15.26 -21.25
CA LEU A 715 17.97 -14.82 -22.61
C LEU A 715 18.93 -13.62 -22.69
N THR A 716 19.13 -12.91 -21.58
CA THR A 716 20.14 -11.83 -21.51
C THR A 716 21.58 -12.35 -21.35
N LEU A 717 21.78 -13.64 -21.05
CA LEU A 717 23.08 -14.20 -20.67
C LEU A 717 24.08 -14.25 -21.83
N GLN A 718 23.89 -15.17 -22.78
CA GLN A 718 24.79 -15.37 -23.92
C GLN A 718 24.01 -15.83 -25.16
N LYS A 719 24.66 -15.83 -26.33
CA LYS A 719 24.03 -16.13 -27.62
C LYS A 719 23.53 -17.59 -27.70
N GLU A 720 24.29 -18.51 -27.13
CA GLU A 720 24.06 -19.94 -27.10
C GLU A 720 22.74 -20.28 -26.38
N VAL A 721 22.43 -19.55 -25.30
CA VAL A 721 21.15 -19.70 -24.57
C VAL A 721 19.97 -19.25 -25.43
N ARG A 722 20.15 -18.16 -26.19
CA ARG A 722 19.11 -17.67 -27.12
C ARG A 722 18.90 -18.63 -28.29
N GLU A 723 19.99 -19.17 -28.84
CA GLU A 723 19.93 -20.17 -29.91
C GLU A 723 19.23 -21.44 -29.45
N ALA A 724 19.55 -21.95 -28.25
CA ALA A 724 18.85 -23.09 -27.65
C ALA A 724 17.36 -22.78 -27.41
N ALA A 725 17.03 -21.61 -26.85
CA ALA A 725 15.65 -21.19 -26.63
C ALA A 725 14.83 -21.10 -27.94
N LEU A 726 15.45 -20.62 -29.02
CA LEU A 726 14.81 -20.53 -30.33
C LEU A 726 14.65 -21.90 -30.99
N SER A 727 15.76 -22.65 -31.11
CA SER A 727 15.83 -23.84 -31.97
C SER A 727 15.33 -25.12 -31.30
N VAL A 728 15.47 -25.23 -29.97
CA VAL A 728 15.10 -26.44 -29.22
C VAL A 728 13.74 -26.25 -28.52
N TYR A 729 13.51 -25.08 -27.92
CA TYR A 729 12.36 -24.86 -27.06
C TYR A 729 11.22 -24.06 -27.73
N GLU A 730 11.45 -23.52 -28.93
CA GLU A 730 10.49 -22.72 -29.70
C GLU A 730 9.96 -21.52 -28.88
N SER A 731 10.84 -20.89 -28.10
CA SER A 731 10.46 -19.86 -27.12
C SER A 731 9.75 -18.67 -27.76
N ARG A 732 10.06 -18.31 -29.01
CA ARG A 732 9.38 -17.20 -29.72
C ARG A 732 7.88 -17.48 -29.94
N GLN A 733 7.55 -18.68 -30.40
CA GLN A 733 6.16 -19.09 -30.59
C GLN A 733 5.46 -19.25 -29.24
N THR A 734 6.16 -19.85 -28.28
CA THR A 734 5.67 -20.07 -26.91
C THR A 734 5.27 -18.76 -26.22
N VAL A 735 6.13 -17.75 -26.26
CA VAL A 735 5.88 -16.42 -25.68
C VAL A 735 4.69 -15.75 -26.35
N THR A 736 4.57 -15.87 -27.68
CA THR A 736 3.44 -15.31 -28.43
C THR A 736 2.12 -15.99 -28.05
N GLN A 737 2.12 -17.31 -27.87
CA GLN A 737 0.93 -18.04 -27.42
C GLN A 737 0.55 -17.67 -25.97
N ALA A 738 1.53 -17.47 -25.09
CA ALA A 738 1.27 -17.03 -23.71
C ALA A 738 0.66 -15.63 -23.65
N GLU A 739 1.13 -14.69 -24.48
CA GLU A 739 0.56 -13.34 -24.63
C GLU A 739 -0.94 -13.42 -25.01
N ILE A 740 -1.27 -14.24 -26.01
CA ILE A 740 -2.65 -14.43 -26.48
C ILE A 740 -3.51 -15.10 -25.40
N ARG A 741 -2.95 -16.05 -24.66
CA ARG A 741 -3.68 -16.85 -23.67
C ARG A 741 -4.00 -16.08 -22.40
N VAL A 742 -3.07 -15.28 -21.87
CA VAL A 742 -3.18 -14.66 -20.53
C VAL A 742 -3.73 -13.22 -20.56
N LYS A 743 -3.80 -12.55 -21.72
CA LYS A 743 -4.51 -11.27 -21.96
C LYS A 743 -4.36 -10.18 -20.88
N GLU A 744 -3.19 -10.07 -20.25
CA GLU A 744 -2.87 -8.97 -19.32
C GLU A 744 -1.82 -8.01 -19.91
N PRO A 745 -1.95 -6.68 -19.71
CA PRO A 745 -1.01 -5.69 -20.23
C PRO A 745 0.45 -5.96 -19.84
N ARG A 746 0.71 -6.37 -18.59
CA ARG A 746 2.07 -6.69 -18.10
C ARG A 746 2.71 -7.89 -18.82
N ILE A 747 1.92 -8.87 -19.27
CA ILE A 747 2.40 -10.02 -20.06
C ILE A 747 2.76 -9.55 -21.47
N LYS A 748 1.93 -8.69 -22.07
CA LYS A 748 2.14 -8.16 -23.42
C LYS A 748 3.41 -7.33 -23.54
N ASP A 749 3.64 -6.43 -22.58
CA ASP A 749 4.87 -5.62 -22.54
C ASP A 749 6.10 -6.54 -22.41
N LEU A 750 6.06 -7.50 -21.48
CA LEU A 750 7.16 -8.44 -21.25
C LEU A 750 7.40 -9.38 -22.45
N ALA A 751 6.35 -9.86 -23.10
CA ALA A 751 6.44 -10.67 -24.32
C ALA A 751 7.12 -9.90 -25.45
N THR A 752 6.88 -8.59 -25.53
CA THR A 752 7.53 -7.70 -26.49
C THR A 752 9.02 -7.54 -26.18
N GLU A 753 9.39 -7.35 -24.91
CA GLU A 753 10.79 -7.32 -24.47
C GLU A 753 11.53 -8.63 -24.80
N ILE A 754 10.93 -9.78 -24.49
CA ILE A 754 11.52 -11.11 -24.74
C ILE A 754 11.70 -11.36 -26.25
N ARG A 755 10.72 -10.99 -27.08
CA ARG A 755 10.83 -11.11 -28.54
C ARG A 755 11.92 -10.22 -29.14
N GLY A 756 12.34 -9.16 -28.43
CA GLY A 756 13.49 -8.34 -28.82
C GLY A 756 14.85 -8.98 -28.50
N LEU A 757 14.88 -9.98 -27.61
CA LEU A 757 16.11 -10.72 -27.26
C LEU A 757 16.28 -11.99 -28.10
N LEU A 758 15.17 -12.69 -28.37
CA LEU A 758 15.05 -13.82 -29.30
C LEU A 758 15.13 -13.31 -30.75
#